data_AF-A0A937M4D3-F1
#
_entry.id   AF-A0A937M4D3-F1
#
_cell.length_a   1.000
_cell.length_b   1.000
_cell.length_c   1.000
_cell.angle_alpha   90.00
_cell.angle_beta   90.00
_cell.angle_gamma   90.00
#
_symmetry.space_group_name_H-M   'P 1'
#
loop_
_entity.id
_entity.type
_entity.pdbx_description
1 polymer ?
#
loop_
_entity_poly.entity_id
_entity_poly.type
_entity_poly.pdbx_seq_one_letter_code
_entity_poly.pdbx_strand_id
1 'polypeptide(L)'
;MRELFRKIIVSATLWGAISAQVGWVSAQTIDSPASVDNQDSEPALVHHSLRVILDPQNQSVSVEDTITVPDSMLGNPLTFSLNSNLSISNNSRRLQALAADPAATVAGINNTGGLAAATTQYSLSRPRRNSSTVLISYSGTIFDTAEQTSAEYAQSFAESSGIISEQGVYLNKGSAWVPDFGGDLISFDLRVEFAASAGSWTAVSQGDRLESNGWHSDQPMEEVYLIAADFTEYSQQAGDVEVLAYLRNPDPNLATKYMDATGRYLALYEPLLGEYPYSKFALIENFWETGYGMPSFTLLGEQVIRFPFILESSYPHEILHNWWGNGVYPDYETGNWSEGLTAYLADHLFQEMDGLGHEYRKEMLARYKNYVAEDVDFPLSQFTSRNSAASQAIGYGKTLMLWHMLRIQLGDELFLTGLREFYQDYKFKRATFEDISMHFSELSGFDLSDFFNQWVGRAGAPELSISVEEVIGNRARIMFAQIQPEEPYTLRVPVALYYEGSDTPTIYDIDISQRLEGVMADNYDQLQAVLVDPFFDVFRTLDREETPPTIGELFGAERISFVVPQSNRQHWMRMVESFAIGVDAQIINVEDITELPQGRSVWVLGRDNAFAQTVFDASSVYGVQTSPSSLIMAGSDVEFENRSSVLVARHPANAELALGFIDVDQMIAMPGMIDKLPHYGKYSFLSFLGAEPSNDVKGVWSSPESPMQWLKPDLQVAIDFENLPTMEPLAVLPSKYMPDQLRRHAMQLSSADMEGRGLGSEGIDKAAQYIAEQFRAAGLQTLNGTYIHEWSQSIAGRGNISMANVIGMIPGVNRSLSNRPVIIGAHYDHLGIDIESGRHYPGADDNAAGIATMIEVARQLARAFTPQRPILFVAFSGEESGLLGSQHFVQDPPAGFTAADFYAMINLDAVGRLDGRDLQVFATDSAYEWPFMAQGIGFTIGVNSTFPPNTIASSDHVSFLNAGIPAIHLFSGVHADYHQLSDSADKLDLSGMSDIALWLEEAVVYLADNAEPLRVTLAGAPVQVQSTTAVNGERAASLGSVPDFAFAGPGVRLSDVTPGGAAELAGLRAGDVLLNYNGQPVNDLQTYSNLLRQSAPGDTVSLDIRRDEQSLALEVLLQAR
;
A
#
# COMPACT_ATOMS: atom_id res chain seq x y z
N MET A 1 -0.07 18.41 45.83
CA MET A 1 1.11 19.12 46.37
C MET A 1 1.37 18.67 47.82
N ARG A 2 2.55 18.11 48.11
CA ARG A 2 3.09 17.72 49.44
C ARG A 2 2.59 16.42 50.11
N GLU A 3 2.46 15.34 49.34
CA GLU A 3 2.94 14.02 49.83
C GLU A 3 3.36 13.07 48.68
N LEU A 4 3.75 13.66 47.54
CA LEU A 4 4.69 13.10 46.57
C LEU A 4 5.96 13.97 46.69
N PHE A 5 7.13 13.34 46.83
CA PHE A 5 8.52 13.88 46.93
C PHE A 5 9.25 13.52 48.23
N ARG A 6 9.77 12.28 48.28
CA ARG A 6 11.07 12.03 48.92
C ARG A 6 11.83 10.88 48.23
N LYS A 7 12.71 11.34 47.34
CA LYS A 7 14.08 10.85 47.08
C LYS A 7 14.30 9.66 46.15
N ILE A 8 14.80 10.09 44.99
CA ILE A 8 15.46 9.41 43.87
C ILE A 8 16.96 9.20 44.19
N ILE A 9 17.61 8.33 43.38
CA ILE A 9 19.01 8.30 42.88
C ILE A 9 20.00 7.42 43.68
N VAL A 10 20.57 6.37 43.03
CA VAL A 10 21.99 6.31 42.57
C VAL A 10 22.38 4.90 42.03
N SER A 11 22.66 4.91 40.71
CA SER A 11 23.69 4.22 39.90
C SER A 11 23.67 2.72 39.54
N ALA A 12 23.79 2.55 38.22
CA ALA A 12 24.08 1.37 37.40
C ALA A 12 25.54 0.83 37.50
N THR A 13 25.75 -0.25 36.72
CA THR A 13 27.00 -0.85 36.15
C THR A 13 27.56 -2.11 36.82
N LEU A 14 27.53 -3.26 36.11
CA LEU A 14 28.65 -3.78 35.29
C LEU A 14 28.29 -5.14 34.65
N TRP A 15 28.61 -5.28 33.36
CA TRP A 15 28.72 -6.54 32.60
C TRP A 15 29.80 -7.48 33.16
N GLY A 16 29.66 -8.80 32.91
CA GLY A 16 30.81 -9.72 32.96
C GLY A 16 30.53 -11.22 33.06
N ALA A 17 30.49 -11.89 31.90
CA ALA A 17 31.19 -13.14 31.59
C ALA A 17 30.67 -14.54 32.05
N ILE A 18 30.37 -15.35 31.02
CA ILE A 18 30.94 -16.69 30.73
C ILE A 18 30.37 -17.93 31.47
N SER A 19 29.65 -18.72 30.66
CA SER A 19 29.62 -20.19 30.52
C SER A 19 29.43 -21.10 31.73
N ALA A 20 28.45 -22.00 31.58
CA ALA A 20 28.62 -23.47 31.55
C ALA A 20 27.62 -24.22 32.43
N GLN A 21 27.01 -25.23 31.79
CA GLN A 21 26.54 -26.49 32.38
C GLN A 21 25.44 -26.41 33.44
N VAL A 22 24.20 -26.73 33.04
CA VAL A 22 23.37 -27.63 33.88
C VAL A 22 22.60 -28.60 32.97
N GLY A 23 22.99 -29.86 33.05
CA GLY A 23 22.19 -30.98 32.58
C GLY A 23 21.08 -31.34 33.57
N TRP A 24 19.92 -31.65 33.00
CA TRP A 24 18.92 -32.63 33.43
C TRP A 24 19.04 -33.18 34.86
N VAL A 25 18.09 -32.79 35.72
CA VAL A 25 17.53 -33.68 36.73
C VAL A 25 16.00 -33.50 36.77
N SER A 26 15.33 -34.62 36.48
CA SER A 26 13.91 -34.91 36.61
C SER A 26 13.32 -34.54 37.98
N ALA A 27 12.12 -33.95 37.98
CA ALA A 27 11.23 -33.96 39.14
C ALA A 27 9.82 -34.36 38.70
N GLN A 28 9.24 -35.22 39.52
CA GLN A 28 8.07 -36.06 39.27
C GLN A 28 6.76 -35.28 39.25
N THR A 29 5.94 -35.68 38.28
CA THR A 29 4.47 -35.63 38.19
C THR A 29 3.71 -35.45 39.50
N ILE A 30 2.89 -34.39 39.54
CA ILE A 30 1.69 -34.27 40.37
C ILE A 30 0.50 -34.39 39.42
N ASP A 31 -0.40 -35.33 39.71
CA ASP A 31 -1.59 -35.68 38.94
C ASP A 31 -2.51 -34.48 38.66
N SER A 32 -2.75 -34.21 37.38
CA SER A 32 -3.90 -33.44 36.89
C SER A 32 -5.11 -34.38 36.74
N PRO A 33 -6.34 -33.94 37.05
CA PRO A 33 -7.52 -34.77 36.90
C PRO A 33 -7.77 -35.05 35.40
N ALA A 34 -8.14 -36.29 35.12
CA ALA A 34 -8.27 -36.91 33.82
C ALA A 34 -8.84 -35.98 32.73
N SER A 35 -7.99 -35.65 31.74
CA SER A 35 -8.44 -35.29 30.40
C SER A 35 -9.27 -36.44 29.87
N VAL A 36 -10.55 -36.19 29.64
CA VAL A 36 -11.35 -37.05 28.78
C VAL A 36 -10.76 -36.86 27.39
N ASP A 37 -9.96 -37.84 26.98
CA ASP A 37 -9.43 -37.99 25.63
C ASP A 37 -10.62 -38.31 24.71
N ASN A 38 -11.39 -37.28 24.37
CA ASN A 38 -12.27 -37.32 23.21
C ASN A 38 -11.37 -37.00 22.01
N GLN A 39 -10.75 -38.05 21.46
CA GLN A 39 -10.44 -38.06 20.05
C GLN A 39 -11.78 -38.00 19.31
N ASP A 40 -12.31 -36.78 19.12
CA ASP A 40 -13.29 -36.54 18.08
C ASP A 40 -12.56 -36.80 16.77
N SER A 41 -12.73 -38.01 16.23
CA SER A 41 -12.29 -38.34 14.88
C SER A 41 -12.91 -37.31 13.94
N GLU A 42 -12.08 -36.58 13.19
CA GLU A 42 -12.57 -35.65 12.18
C GLU A 42 -13.66 -36.31 11.33
N PRO A 43 -14.76 -35.60 11.03
CA PRO A 43 -15.84 -36.16 10.24
C PRO A 43 -15.27 -36.63 8.91
N ALA A 44 -15.43 -37.93 8.60
CA ALA A 44 -15.03 -38.45 7.31
C ALA A 44 -15.74 -37.64 6.21
N LEU A 45 -14.98 -37.09 5.27
CA LEU A 45 -15.48 -36.28 4.15
C LEU A 45 -15.92 -37.15 2.98
N VAL A 46 -16.76 -36.61 2.10
CA VAL A 46 -16.87 -37.17 0.74
C VAL A 46 -15.57 -36.86 0.01
N HIS A 47 -14.93 -37.90 -0.52
CA HIS A 47 -13.68 -37.78 -1.26
C HIS A 47 -13.89 -38.12 -2.73
N HIS A 48 -13.48 -37.22 -3.63
CA HIS A 48 -13.56 -37.42 -5.08
C HIS A 48 -12.19 -37.74 -5.66
N SER A 49 -12.05 -38.85 -6.38
CA SER A 49 -10.85 -39.13 -7.16
C SER A 49 -11.16 -39.00 -8.64
N LEU A 50 -10.82 -37.84 -9.20
CA LEU A 50 -11.23 -37.34 -10.50
C LEU A 50 -10.14 -37.56 -11.55
N ARG A 51 -10.49 -38.27 -12.62
CA ARG A 51 -9.71 -38.29 -13.86
C ARG A 51 -10.50 -37.58 -14.95
N VAL A 52 -9.98 -36.45 -15.40
CA VAL A 52 -10.65 -35.50 -16.29
C VAL A 52 -9.93 -35.46 -17.64
N ILE A 53 -10.69 -35.50 -18.73
CA ILE A 53 -10.21 -35.22 -20.09
C ILE A 53 -10.92 -33.98 -20.59
N LEU A 54 -10.17 -32.92 -20.90
CA LEU A 54 -10.68 -31.66 -21.45
C LEU A 54 -10.43 -31.57 -22.95
N ASP A 55 -11.44 -31.12 -23.70
CA ASP A 55 -11.32 -30.74 -25.11
C ASP A 55 -11.86 -29.32 -25.32
N PRO A 56 -10.99 -28.30 -25.19
CA PRO A 56 -11.35 -26.89 -25.33
C PRO A 56 -11.97 -26.53 -26.69
N GLN A 57 -11.52 -27.20 -27.76
CA GLN A 57 -12.03 -26.96 -29.12
C GLN A 57 -13.49 -27.44 -29.28
N ASN A 58 -13.84 -28.54 -28.63
CA ASN A 58 -15.19 -29.09 -28.66
C ASN A 58 -16.03 -28.67 -27.43
N GLN A 59 -15.53 -27.76 -26.60
CA GLN A 59 -16.20 -27.26 -25.39
C GLN A 59 -16.63 -28.37 -24.42
N SER A 60 -15.88 -29.48 -24.39
CA SER A 60 -16.34 -30.73 -23.79
C SER A 60 -15.42 -31.23 -22.68
N VAL A 61 -16.02 -31.94 -21.72
CA VAL A 61 -15.34 -32.61 -20.62
C VAL A 61 -15.80 -34.06 -20.51
N SER A 62 -14.88 -34.95 -20.19
CA SER A 62 -15.16 -36.33 -19.79
C SER A 62 -14.50 -36.60 -18.45
N VAL A 63 -15.27 -37.11 -17.48
CA VAL A 63 -14.81 -37.36 -16.12
C VAL A 63 -15.07 -38.81 -15.73
N GLU A 64 -14.07 -39.45 -15.13
CA GLU A 64 -14.22 -40.66 -14.33
C GLU A 64 -13.98 -40.28 -12.86
N ASP A 65 -15.02 -40.44 -12.03
CA ASP A 65 -15.00 -40.06 -10.62
C ASP A 65 -15.18 -41.30 -9.74
N THR A 66 -14.18 -41.57 -8.91
CA THR A 66 -14.25 -42.56 -7.84
C THR A 66 -14.53 -41.85 -6.52
N ILE A 67 -15.80 -41.88 -6.11
CA ILE A 67 -16.31 -41.18 -4.94
C ILE A 67 -16.27 -42.10 -3.73
N THR A 68 -15.62 -41.70 -2.65
CA THR A 68 -15.68 -42.38 -1.36
C THR A 68 -16.58 -41.60 -0.42
N VAL A 69 -17.69 -42.21 0.01
CA VAL A 69 -18.62 -41.56 0.95
C VAL A 69 -18.43 -42.05 2.39
N PRO A 70 -18.68 -41.19 3.39
CA PRO A 70 -18.59 -41.53 4.80
C PRO A 70 -19.57 -42.64 5.22
N ASP A 71 -19.23 -43.39 6.26
CA ASP A 71 -20.09 -44.45 6.81
C ASP A 71 -21.48 -43.93 7.25
N SER A 72 -21.56 -42.67 7.70
CA SER A 72 -22.80 -41.99 8.06
C SER A 72 -23.80 -41.90 6.89
N MET A 73 -23.30 -41.82 5.65
CA MET A 73 -24.13 -41.71 4.44
C MET A 73 -24.58 -43.08 3.88
N LEU A 74 -23.99 -44.19 4.33
CA LEU A 74 -24.26 -45.54 3.78
C LEU A 74 -25.65 -46.11 4.15
N GLY A 75 -26.35 -45.48 5.09
CA GLY A 75 -27.67 -45.90 5.57
C GLY A 75 -28.84 -45.57 4.63
N ASN A 76 -28.68 -44.62 3.70
CA ASN A 76 -29.74 -44.11 2.83
C ASN A 76 -29.36 -44.18 1.33
N PRO A 77 -30.33 -44.11 0.39
CA PRO A 77 -30.00 -43.82 -0.99
C PRO A 77 -29.24 -42.49 -1.06
N LEU A 78 -28.11 -42.48 -1.78
CA LEU A 78 -27.33 -41.26 -1.96
C LEU A 78 -27.98 -40.42 -3.05
N THR A 79 -28.18 -39.13 -2.79
CA THR A 79 -28.67 -38.17 -3.78
C THR A 79 -27.59 -37.16 -4.09
N PHE A 80 -27.42 -36.84 -5.36
CA PHE A 80 -26.50 -35.80 -5.80
C PHE A 80 -27.04 -35.04 -7.00
N SER A 81 -26.51 -33.82 -7.21
CA SER A 81 -26.80 -32.98 -8.37
C SER A 81 -25.60 -32.95 -9.32
N LEU A 82 -25.87 -32.89 -10.62
CA LEU A 82 -24.86 -32.74 -11.67
C LEU A 82 -25.42 -31.86 -12.78
N ASN A 83 -24.56 -31.09 -13.47
CA ASN A 83 -24.94 -30.26 -14.61
C ASN A 83 -25.78 -31.05 -15.64
N SER A 84 -26.90 -30.46 -16.07
CA SER A 84 -27.86 -31.10 -16.97
C SER A 84 -27.32 -31.33 -18.39
N ASN A 85 -26.24 -30.64 -18.77
CA ASN A 85 -25.53 -30.88 -20.03
C ASN A 85 -24.55 -32.06 -19.96
N LEU A 86 -24.32 -32.63 -18.78
CA LEU A 86 -23.47 -33.81 -18.58
C LEU A 86 -24.31 -35.08 -18.50
N SER A 87 -23.92 -36.08 -19.29
CA SER A 87 -24.59 -37.38 -19.35
C SER A 87 -23.75 -38.46 -18.68
N ILE A 88 -24.32 -39.17 -17.71
CA ILE A 88 -23.67 -40.31 -17.05
C ILE A 88 -23.68 -41.53 -17.99
N SER A 89 -22.50 -41.97 -18.40
CA SER A 89 -22.28 -43.08 -19.33
C SER A 89 -22.07 -44.42 -18.61
N ASN A 90 -21.51 -44.41 -17.40
CA ASN A 90 -21.26 -45.60 -16.61
C ASN A 90 -21.47 -45.34 -15.10
N ASN A 91 -21.92 -46.35 -14.37
CA ASN A 91 -22.08 -46.28 -12.92
C ASN A 91 -21.92 -47.67 -12.28
N SER A 92 -21.31 -47.69 -11.10
CA SER A 92 -21.11 -48.91 -10.30
C SER A 92 -22.35 -49.36 -9.51
N ARG A 93 -23.41 -48.53 -9.45
CA ARG A 93 -24.65 -48.77 -8.68
C ARG A 93 -25.87 -48.35 -9.47
N ARG A 94 -27.03 -48.96 -9.19
CA ARG A 94 -28.29 -48.62 -9.87
C ARG A 94 -28.62 -47.14 -9.66
N LEU A 95 -28.57 -46.38 -10.74
CA LEU A 95 -28.86 -44.96 -10.84
C LEU A 95 -30.32 -44.74 -11.24
N GLN A 96 -30.97 -43.75 -10.63
CA GLN A 96 -32.28 -43.24 -11.04
C GLN A 96 -32.20 -41.71 -11.13
N ALA A 97 -32.51 -41.14 -12.30
CA ALA A 97 -32.74 -39.70 -12.43
C ALA A 97 -34.07 -39.35 -11.74
N LEU A 98 -34.07 -38.28 -10.93
CA LEU A 98 -35.23 -37.85 -10.16
C LEU A 98 -35.96 -36.71 -10.87
N ALA A 99 -35.44 -35.49 -10.75
CA ALA A 99 -35.98 -34.28 -11.34
C ALA A 99 -34.83 -33.39 -11.87
N ALA A 100 -35.12 -32.60 -12.89
CA ALA A 100 -34.24 -31.51 -13.30
C ALA A 100 -34.62 -30.27 -12.48
N ASP A 101 -33.62 -29.65 -11.87
CA ASP A 101 -33.75 -28.35 -11.21
C ASP A 101 -33.38 -27.27 -12.24
N PRO A 102 -34.25 -26.30 -12.55
CA PRO A 102 -33.90 -25.18 -13.41
C PRO A 102 -32.65 -24.45 -12.87
N ALA A 103 -31.94 -23.76 -13.77
CA ALA A 103 -30.84 -22.89 -13.37
C ALA A 103 -31.31 -21.94 -12.25
N ALA A 104 -30.57 -21.94 -11.15
CA ALA A 104 -30.79 -21.12 -9.97
C ALA A 104 -29.50 -20.33 -9.67
N THR A 105 -29.54 -19.38 -8.74
CA THR A 105 -28.33 -18.82 -8.15
C THR A 105 -27.79 -19.80 -7.11
N VAL A 106 -26.50 -20.16 -7.19
CA VAL A 106 -25.83 -21.05 -6.23
C VAL A 106 -24.72 -20.28 -5.53
N ALA A 107 -24.61 -20.47 -4.23
CA ALA A 107 -23.50 -19.94 -3.43
C ALA A 107 -22.20 -20.71 -3.70
N GLY A 108 -21.27 -20.09 -4.43
CA GLY A 108 -19.85 -20.47 -4.49
C GLY A 108 -19.00 -19.59 -3.58
N ILE A 109 -17.67 -19.77 -3.57
CA ILE A 109 -16.74 -18.95 -2.76
C ILE A 109 -16.98 -17.45 -3.03
N ASN A 110 -17.13 -16.69 -1.94
CA ASN A 110 -17.56 -15.28 -1.85
C ASN A 110 -19.06 -15.01 -2.10
N ASN A 111 -19.83 -16.01 -2.51
CA ASN A 111 -21.26 -15.96 -2.81
C ASN A 111 -21.67 -14.72 -3.64
N THR A 112 -20.74 -14.14 -4.42
CA THR A 112 -21.09 -13.26 -5.54
C THR A 112 -22.14 -14.04 -6.31
N GLY A 113 -23.34 -13.49 -6.45
CA GLY A 113 -24.52 -14.21 -6.92
C GLY A 113 -24.33 -14.73 -8.34
N GLY A 114 -23.58 -15.81 -8.48
CA GLY A 114 -23.13 -16.35 -9.74
C GLY A 114 -24.25 -17.14 -10.38
N LEU A 115 -24.32 -17.03 -11.71
CA LEU A 115 -25.11 -17.95 -12.52
C LEU A 115 -24.72 -19.39 -12.15
N ALA A 116 -25.68 -20.22 -11.77
CA ALA A 116 -25.44 -21.65 -11.65
C ALA A 116 -26.06 -22.38 -12.84
N ALA A 117 -25.38 -23.43 -13.28
CA ALA A 117 -25.88 -24.27 -14.33
C ALA A 117 -27.16 -25.01 -13.88
N ALA A 118 -28.09 -25.23 -14.81
CA ALA A 118 -29.23 -26.12 -14.55
C ALA A 118 -28.73 -27.52 -14.19
N THR A 119 -29.25 -28.14 -13.13
CA THR A 119 -28.78 -29.45 -12.65
C THR A 119 -29.83 -30.54 -12.79
N THR A 120 -29.39 -31.77 -12.95
CA THR A 120 -30.23 -32.97 -12.86
C THR A 120 -29.89 -33.69 -11.58
N GLN A 121 -30.90 -33.95 -10.74
CA GLN A 121 -30.74 -34.69 -9.50
C GLN A 121 -30.81 -36.20 -9.76
N TYR A 122 -29.85 -36.93 -9.19
CA TYR A 122 -29.75 -38.38 -9.30
C TYR A 122 -29.84 -39.05 -7.93
N SER A 123 -30.39 -40.26 -7.89
CA SER A 123 -30.37 -41.14 -6.72
C SER A 123 -29.65 -42.44 -7.03
N LEU A 124 -28.68 -42.79 -6.19
CA LEU A 124 -27.97 -44.07 -6.22
C LEU A 124 -28.56 -45.03 -5.18
N SER A 125 -28.86 -46.24 -5.63
CA SER A 125 -29.33 -47.29 -4.73
C SER A 125 -28.31 -47.62 -3.63
N ARG A 126 -28.83 -47.99 -2.44
CA ARG A 126 -28.01 -48.44 -1.30
C ARG A 126 -26.96 -49.50 -1.67
N PRO A 127 -25.78 -49.50 -1.02
CA PRO A 127 -24.74 -50.49 -1.25
C PRO A 127 -25.25 -51.94 -1.04
N ARG A 128 -24.87 -52.88 -1.92
CA ARG A 128 -25.16 -54.32 -1.73
C ARG A 128 -24.18 -55.03 -0.78
N ARG A 129 -23.07 -54.37 -0.42
CA ARG A 129 -22.00 -54.74 0.52
C ARG A 129 -21.46 -53.43 1.14
N ASN A 130 -20.83 -53.47 2.32
CA ASN A 130 -20.19 -52.33 3.02
C ASN A 130 -19.04 -51.66 2.22
N SER A 131 -19.30 -51.26 0.97
CA SER A 131 -18.37 -50.54 0.11
C SER A 131 -18.75 -49.07 0.18
N SER A 132 -17.86 -48.23 0.71
CA SER A 132 -17.99 -46.78 0.74
C SER A 132 -17.78 -46.12 -0.62
N THR A 133 -17.22 -46.85 -1.59
CA THR A 133 -16.87 -46.30 -2.90
C THR A 133 -17.99 -46.41 -3.95
N VAL A 134 -18.10 -45.40 -4.81
CA VAL A 134 -18.97 -45.29 -5.99
C VAL A 134 -18.13 -44.81 -7.17
N LEU A 135 -18.09 -45.58 -8.26
CA LEU A 135 -17.58 -45.12 -9.55
C LEU A 135 -18.72 -44.55 -10.41
N ILE A 136 -18.52 -43.36 -10.97
CA ILE A 136 -19.39 -42.70 -11.96
C ILE A 136 -18.51 -42.20 -13.11
N SER A 137 -18.94 -42.42 -14.36
CA SER A 137 -18.32 -41.80 -15.53
C SER A 137 -19.34 -40.96 -16.28
N TYR A 138 -19.00 -39.72 -16.62
CA TYR A 138 -19.91 -38.77 -17.26
C TYR A 138 -19.17 -37.84 -18.22
N SER A 139 -19.89 -37.33 -19.22
CA SER A 139 -19.31 -36.44 -20.23
C SER A 139 -20.37 -35.54 -20.84
N GLY A 140 -19.95 -34.39 -21.38
CA GLY A 140 -20.83 -33.45 -22.06
C GLY A 140 -20.12 -32.15 -22.37
N THR A 141 -20.90 -31.09 -22.59
CA THR A 141 -20.39 -29.75 -22.91
C THR A 141 -20.71 -28.77 -21.79
N ILE A 142 -19.76 -27.89 -21.47
CA ILE A 142 -19.94 -26.79 -20.53
C ILE A 142 -19.44 -25.52 -21.22
N PHE A 143 -20.36 -24.64 -21.57
CA PHE A 143 -20.07 -23.39 -22.26
C PHE A 143 -21.10 -22.34 -21.88
N ASP A 144 -20.76 -21.52 -20.90
CA ASP A 144 -21.53 -20.35 -20.49
C ASP A 144 -20.64 -19.11 -20.59
N THR A 145 -20.97 -18.20 -21.51
CA THR A 145 -20.17 -17.00 -21.74
C THR A 145 -20.30 -16.05 -20.56
N ALA A 146 -19.19 -15.46 -20.12
CA ALA A 146 -19.24 -14.48 -19.05
C ALA A 146 -20.07 -13.26 -19.48
N GLU A 147 -21.18 -12.99 -18.79
CA GLU A 147 -22.04 -11.84 -19.04
C GLU A 147 -21.94 -10.85 -17.86
N GLN A 148 -22.00 -9.55 -18.16
CA GLN A 148 -22.15 -8.52 -17.12
C GLN A 148 -23.62 -8.43 -16.72
N THR A 149 -23.92 -8.81 -15.47
CA THR A 149 -25.30 -8.92 -14.96
C THR A 149 -25.88 -7.62 -14.38
N SER A 150 -25.20 -6.47 -14.49
CA SER A 150 -25.73 -5.19 -13.98
C SER A 150 -25.50 -3.99 -14.92
N ALA A 151 -26.45 -3.04 -14.89
CA ALA A 151 -26.37 -1.75 -15.58
C ALA A 151 -25.51 -0.72 -14.82
N GLU A 152 -25.07 -1.04 -13.61
CA GLU A 152 -24.07 -0.28 -12.87
C GLU A 152 -22.68 -0.65 -13.39
N TYR A 153 -22.35 -0.04 -14.54
CA TYR A 153 -21.14 -0.20 -15.37
C TYR A 153 -19.80 -0.18 -14.61
N ALA A 154 -19.80 0.16 -13.31
CA ALA A 154 -18.63 0.41 -12.48
C ALA A 154 -18.25 -0.73 -11.51
N GLN A 155 -19.12 -1.72 -11.24
CA GLN A 155 -18.94 -2.57 -10.05
C GLN A 155 -19.20 -4.09 -10.20
N SER A 156 -19.63 -4.58 -11.38
CA SER A 156 -19.78 -6.03 -11.63
C SER A 156 -18.77 -6.55 -12.65
N PHE A 157 -17.92 -7.50 -12.23
CA PHE A 157 -17.17 -8.34 -13.16
C PHE A 157 -18.13 -9.25 -13.94
N ALA A 158 -17.74 -9.68 -15.14
CA ALA A 158 -18.54 -10.65 -15.88
C ALA A 158 -18.48 -12.01 -15.18
N GLU A 159 -19.64 -12.63 -14.97
CA GLU A 159 -19.77 -13.91 -14.27
C GLU A 159 -20.15 -15.02 -15.23
N SER A 160 -19.68 -16.25 -14.97
CA SER A 160 -19.99 -17.44 -15.75
C SER A 160 -20.30 -18.60 -14.79
N SER A 161 -21.32 -19.40 -15.12
CA SER A 161 -21.53 -20.67 -14.42
C SER A 161 -20.43 -21.69 -14.72
N GLY A 162 -19.67 -21.54 -15.81
CA GLY A 162 -18.59 -22.44 -16.19
C GLY A 162 -18.35 -22.41 -17.68
N ILE A 163 -17.08 -22.43 -18.10
CA ILE A 163 -16.71 -22.29 -19.51
C ILE A 163 -15.54 -23.21 -19.86
N ILE A 164 -15.70 -23.95 -20.96
CA ILE A 164 -14.64 -24.70 -21.63
C ILE A 164 -14.60 -24.18 -23.07
N SER A 165 -13.50 -23.53 -23.46
CA SER A 165 -13.34 -22.98 -24.80
C SER A 165 -11.88 -22.89 -25.22
N GLU A 166 -11.60 -22.61 -26.50
CA GLU A 166 -10.24 -22.33 -26.98
C GLU A 166 -9.56 -21.15 -26.28
N GLN A 167 -10.34 -20.25 -25.65
CA GLN A 167 -9.77 -19.17 -24.85
C GLN A 167 -9.27 -19.66 -23.50
N GLY A 168 -9.88 -20.68 -22.89
CA GLY A 168 -9.51 -21.19 -21.58
C GLY A 168 -10.62 -22.02 -20.95
N VAL A 169 -10.31 -22.60 -19.79
CA VAL A 169 -11.23 -23.35 -18.95
C VAL A 169 -11.36 -22.67 -17.59
N TYR A 170 -12.59 -22.50 -17.14
CA TYR A 170 -12.95 -22.11 -15.77
C TYR A 170 -14.14 -22.95 -15.34
N LEU A 171 -13.94 -23.78 -14.32
CA LEU A 171 -14.99 -24.60 -13.71
C LEU A 171 -14.96 -24.41 -12.19
N ASN A 172 -16.13 -24.23 -11.61
CA ASN A 172 -16.36 -24.04 -10.18
C ASN A 172 -17.62 -24.84 -9.75
N LYS A 173 -18.06 -24.68 -8.50
CA LYS A 173 -19.29 -25.30 -7.97
C LYS A 173 -20.54 -24.92 -8.77
N GLY A 174 -20.64 -23.67 -9.20
CA GLY A 174 -21.72 -23.17 -10.06
C GLY A 174 -21.82 -23.92 -11.39
N SER A 175 -20.72 -24.50 -11.87
CA SER A 175 -20.71 -25.34 -13.09
C SER A 175 -21.39 -26.68 -12.87
N ALA A 176 -21.57 -27.11 -11.60
CA ALA A 176 -22.06 -28.42 -11.20
C ALA A 176 -21.35 -29.57 -11.96
N TRP A 177 -20.03 -29.41 -12.19
CA TRP A 177 -19.22 -30.33 -12.99
C TRP A 177 -18.72 -31.53 -12.20
N VAL A 178 -18.72 -31.44 -10.86
CA VAL A 178 -18.48 -32.52 -9.90
C VAL A 178 -19.81 -32.89 -9.23
N PRO A 179 -20.11 -34.18 -8.97
CA PRO A 179 -21.31 -34.58 -8.25
C PRO A 179 -21.42 -33.94 -6.85
N ASP A 180 -22.44 -33.12 -6.62
CA ASP A 180 -22.68 -32.45 -5.34
C ASP A 180 -23.69 -33.23 -4.49
N PHE A 181 -23.27 -33.71 -3.31
CA PHE A 181 -24.11 -34.45 -2.36
C PHE A 181 -24.82 -33.56 -1.33
N GLY A 182 -24.59 -32.25 -1.39
CA GLY A 182 -25.26 -31.20 -0.61
C GLY A 182 -24.48 -30.76 0.64
N GLY A 183 -24.22 -29.44 0.75
CA GLY A 183 -23.85 -28.71 1.98
C GLY A 183 -22.53 -29.04 2.67
N ASP A 184 -21.98 -30.23 2.45
CA ASP A 184 -20.81 -30.77 3.14
C ASP A 184 -19.50 -30.34 2.45
N LEU A 185 -18.45 -30.17 3.25
CA LEU A 185 -17.08 -30.01 2.76
C LEU A 185 -16.59 -31.33 2.13
N ILE A 186 -15.73 -31.24 1.14
CA ILE A 186 -15.18 -32.35 0.37
C ILE A 186 -13.66 -32.38 0.41
N SER A 187 -13.08 -33.51 0.01
CA SER A 187 -11.66 -33.65 -0.34
C SER A 187 -11.54 -34.22 -1.75
N PHE A 188 -10.40 -34.05 -2.42
CA PHE A 188 -10.25 -34.56 -3.78
C PHE A 188 -8.81 -34.86 -4.21
N ASP A 189 -8.68 -35.86 -5.08
CA ASP A 189 -7.59 -36.02 -6.03
C ASP A 189 -8.08 -35.61 -7.43
N LEU A 190 -7.30 -34.81 -8.16
CA LEU A 190 -7.62 -34.38 -9.51
C LEU A 190 -6.45 -34.66 -10.46
N ARG A 191 -6.73 -35.32 -11.59
CA ARG A 191 -5.78 -35.49 -12.69
C ARG A 191 -6.42 -35.09 -14.00
N VAL A 192 -5.77 -34.18 -14.71
CA VAL A 192 -6.29 -33.60 -15.95
C VAL A 192 -5.42 -34.01 -17.13
N GLU A 193 -6.07 -34.58 -18.14
CA GLU A 193 -5.53 -34.84 -19.46
C GLU A 193 -6.20 -33.92 -20.49
N PHE A 194 -5.48 -33.56 -21.55
CA PHE A 194 -6.01 -32.73 -22.62
C PHE A 194 -6.15 -33.54 -23.91
N ALA A 195 -7.18 -33.23 -24.69
CA ALA A 195 -7.27 -33.67 -26.08
C ALA A 195 -6.05 -33.18 -26.88
N ALA A 196 -5.75 -33.83 -28.01
CA ALA A 196 -4.57 -33.51 -28.81
C ALA A 196 -4.54 -32.05 -29.31
N SER A 197 -5.70 -31.38 -29.39
CA SER A 197 -5.85 -29.96 -29.72
C SER A 197 -5.26 -29.00 -28.67
N ALA A 198 -5.12 -29.44 -27.42
CA ALA A 198 -4.67 -28.64 -26.28
C ALA A 198 -3.47 -29.29 -25.55
N GLY A 199 -2.60 -29.99 -26.29
CA GLY A 199 -1.50 -30.75 -25.69
C GLY A 199 -0.40 -29.95 -24.98
N SER A 200 -0.35 -28.63 -25.17
CA SER A 200 0.55 -27.71 -24.43
C SER A 200 -0.08 -27.10 -23.18
N TRP A 201 -1.40 -27.30 -22.97
CA TRP A 201 -2.13 -26.64 -21.89
C TRP A 201 -1.73 -27.20 -20.53
N THR A 202 -1.84 -26.30 -19.54
CA THR A 202 -1.63 -26.62 -18.13
C THR A 202 -2.94 -26.41 -17.36
N ALA A 203 -3.26 -27.34 -16.47
CA ALA A 203 -4.38 -27.26 -15.55
C ALA A 203 -3.91 -26.88 -14.15
N VAL A 204 -4.67 -25.99 -13.49
CA VAL A 204 -4.42 -25.49 -12.14
C VAL A 204 -5.70 -25.65 -11.31
N SER A 205 -5.54 -26.09 -10.06
CA SER A 205 -6.60 -26.24 -9.07
C SER A 205 -6.08 -25.82 -7.69
N GLN A 206 -6.93 -25.88 -6.67
CA GLN A 206 -6.50 -25.66 -5.29
C GLN A 206 -5.73 -26.87 -4.72
N GLY A 207 -5.00 -26.63 -3.62
CA GLY A 207 -4.30 -27.66 -2.87
C GLY A 207 -2.88 -27.95 -3.38
N ASP A 208 -2.38 -29.12 -3.02
CA ASP A 208 -1.01 -29.55 -3.26
C ASP A 208 -0.83 -30.09 -4.69
N ARG A 209 0.33 -29.84 -5.28
CA ARG A 209 0.67 -30.36 -6.61
C ARG A 209 1.12 -31.82 -6.51
N LEU A 210 0.52 -32.71 -7.31
CA LEU A 210 0.93 -34.12 -7.40
C LEU A 210 1.96 -34.38 -8.51
N GLU A 211 1.53 -34.13 -9.76
CA GLU A 211 2.29 -34.31 -11.00
C GLU A 211 1.86 -33.23 -12.01
N SER A 212 2.40 -33.21 -13.23
CA SER A 212 1.94 -32.24 -14.25
C SER A 212 0.43 -32.39 -14.48
N ASN A 213 -0.33 -31.31 -14.30
CA ASN A 213 -1.80 -31.28 -14.36
C ASN A 213 -2.52 -32.13 -13.29
N GLY A 214 -1.85 -32.44 -12.18
CA GLY A 214 -2.40 -33.17 -11.04
C GLY A 214 -2.41 -32.36 -9.75
N TRP A 215 -3.55 -32.37 -9.04
CA TRP A 215 -3.80 -31.60 -7.82
C TRP A 215 -4.48 -32.45 -6.76
N HIS A 216 -4.26 -32.11 -5.50
CA HIS A 216 -4.75 -32.88 -4.36
C HIS A 216 -5.10 -31.99 -3.17
N SER A 217 -6.19 -32.31 -2.48
CA SER A 217 -6.51 -31.73 -1.18
C SER A 217 -7.14 -32.78 -0.29
N ASP A 218 -6.41 -33.19 0.75
CA ASP A 218 -6.96 -33.98 1.87
C ASP A 218 -7.71 -33.10 2.88
N GLN A 219 -7.47 -31.78 2.85
CA GLN A 219 -8.13 -30.83 3.74
C GLN A 219 -9.58 -30.58 3.28
N PRO A 220 -10.52 -30.32 4.20
CA PRO A 220 -11.89 -29.94 3.86
C PRO A 220 -11.96 -28.71 2.95
N MET A 221 -12.67 -28.82 1.82
CA MET A 221 -12.88 -27.76 0.83
C MET A 221 -14.37 -27.61 0.50
N GLU A 222 -14.82 -26.41 0.13
CA GLU A 222 -16.22 -26.21 -0.29
C GLU A 222 -16.54 -26.72 -1.70
N GLU A 223 -15.53 -26.79 -2.57
CA GLU A 223 -15.69 -27.12 -3.99
C GLU A 223 -14.36 -27.53 -4.65
N VAL A 224 -14.39 -27.88 -5.95
CA VAL A 224 -13.20 -28.15 -6.77
C VAL A 224 -13.15 -27.15 -7.93
N TYR A 225 -12.14 -26.29 -7.95
CA TYR A 225 -11.86 -25.43 -9.09
C TYR A 225 -11.03 -26.15 -10.14
N LEU A 226 -11.28 -25.86 -11.41
CA LEU A 226 -10.41 -26.28 -12.50
C LEU A 226 -10.23 -25.15 -13.50
N ILE A 227 -9.03 -24.59 -13.50
CA ILE A 227 -8.59 -23.55 -14.43
C ILE A 227 -7.60 -24.18 -15.41
N ALA A 228 -7.75 -23.93 -16.71
CA ALA A 228 -6.73 -24.36 -17.66
C ALA A 228 -6.60 -23.43 -18.85
N ALA A 229 -5.36 -23.26 -19.32
CA ALA A 229 -5.02 -22.54 -20.53
C ALA A 229 -3.61 -22.95 -21.01
N ASP A 230 -3.17 -22.37 -22.12
CA ASP A 230 -1.78 -22.42 -22.57
C ASP A 230 -0.92 -21.46 -21.74
N PHE A 231 -0.66 -21.82 -20.48
CA PHE A 231 0.09 -20.99 -19.53
C PHE A 231 1.61 -21.16 -19.67
N THR A 232 2.33 -20.06 -19.44
CA THR A 232 3.72 -20.06 -19.01
C THR A 232 3.75 -19.97 -17.49
N GLU A 233 4.40 -20.96 -16.87
CA GLU A 233 4.53 -21.07 -15.41
C GLU A 233 5.84 -20.43 -14.92
N TYR A 234 5.75 -19.67 -13.83
CA TYR A 234 6.85 -19.13 -13.07
C TYR A 234 6.71 -19.56 -11.60
N SER A 235 7.83 -19.82 -10.93
CA SER A 235 7.82 -20.28 -9.54
C SER A 235 8.97 -19.71 -8.71
N GLN A 236 8.70 -19.52 -7.42
CA GLN A 236 9.63 -19.06 -6.40
C GLN A 236 9.24 -19.66 -5.04
N GLN A 237 10.20 -19.81 -4.13
CA GLN A 237 9.93 -20.20 -2.74
C GLN A 237 9.84 -18.95 -1.84
N ALA A 238 8.81 -18.89 -0.99
CA ALA A 238 8.65 -17.88 0.05
C ALA A 238 8.36 -18.56 1.39
N GLY A 239 9.40 -18.70 2.23
CA GLY A 239 9.32 -19.54 3.42
C GLY A 239 9.09 -21.00 3.05
N ASP A 240 8.05 -21.60 3.62
CA ASP A 240 7.61 -22.96 3.32
C ASP A 240 6.53 -23.03 2.22
N VAL A 241 6.17 -21.89 1.62
CA VAL A 241 5.12 -21.77 0.60
C VAL A 241 5.73 -21.62 -0.80
N GLU A 242 5.29 -22.46 -1.74
CA GLU A 242 5.60 -22.29 -3.16
C GLU A 242 4.72 -21.19 -3.76
N VAL A 243 5.34 -20.12 -4.23
CA VAL A 243 4.65 -19.01 -4.89
C VAL A 243 4.76 -19.16 -6.40
N LEU A 244 3.63 -19.04 -7.09
CA LEU A 244 3.49 -19.33 -8.51
C LEU A 244 2.85 -18.17 -9.27
N ALA A 245 3.19 -18.04 -10.56
CA ALA A 245 2.44 -17.22 -11.50
C ALA A 245 2.20 -17.99 -12.80
N TYR A 246 0.95 -18.04 -13.25
CA TYR A 246 0.53 -18.64 -14.51
C TYR A 246 0.05 -17.55 -15.45
N LEU A 247 0.87 -17.23 -16.46
CA LEU A 247 0.57 -16.18 -17.42
C LEU A 247 0.28 -16.80 -18.80
N ARG A 248 -0.80 -16.36 -19.43
CA ARG A 248 -1.15 -16.70 -20.81
C ARG A 248 -0.22 -16.00 -21.79
N ASN A 249 0.15 -14.76 -21.47
CA ASN A 249 1.15 -14.00 -22.19
C ASN A 249 2.45 -13.98 -21.37
N PRO A 250 3.54 -14.62 -21.84
CA PRO A 250 4.77 -14.71 -21.08
C PRO A 250 5.34 -13.32 -20.73
N ASP A 251 5.44 -13.03 -19.43
CA ASP A 251 6.05 -11.81 -18.90
C ASP A 251 6.77 -12.13 -17.57
N PRO A 252 8.08 -12.44 -17.60
CA PRO A 252 8.83 -12.83 -16.40
C PRO A 252 8.94 -11.70 -15.38
N ASN A 253 8.92 -10.44 -15.83
CA ASN A 253 9.03 -9.28 -14.94
C ASN A 253 7.71 -9.11 -14.17
N LEU A 254 6.58 -9.21 -14.87
CA LEU A 254 5.26 -9.17 -14.23
C LEU A 254 5.07 -10.34 -13.26
N ALA A 255 5.42 -11.56 -13.68
CA ALA A 255 5.34 -12.74 -12.82
C ALA A 255 6.14 -12.54 -11.53
N THR A 256 7.38 -12.06 -11.62
CA THR A 256 8.21 -11.88 -10.42
C THR A 256 7.68 -10.79 -9.50
N LYS A 257 7.12 -9.69 -10.04
CA LYS A 257 6.48 -8.64 -9.21
C LYS A 257 5.38 -9.23 -8.32
N TYR A 258 4.51 -10.06 -8.87
CA TYR A 258 3.45 -10.72 -8.09
C TYR A 258 3.97 -11.78 -7.13
N MET A 259 4.97 -12.56 -7.53
CA MET A 259 5.56 -13.56 -6.64
C MET A 259 6.27 -12.92 -5.44
N ASP A 260 7.02 -11.83 -5.66
CA ASP A 260 7.65 -11.08 -4.57
C ASP A 260 6.62 -10.38 -3.68
N ALA A 261 5.57 -9.80 -4.26
CA ALA A 261 4.46 -9.22 -3.50
C ALA A 261 3.76 -10.28 -2.62
N THR A 262 3.48 -11.48 -3.19
CA THR A 262 2.91 -12.59 -2.42
C THR A 262 3.79 -12.94 -1.22
N GLY A 263 5.10 -13.16 -1.44
CA GLY A 263 6.00 -13.49 -0.34
C GLY A 263 6.05 -12.42 0.75
N ARG A 264 5.93 -11.15 0.36
CA ARG A 264 5.88 -10.00 1.27
C ARG A 264 4.58 -9.96 2.08
N TYR A 265 3.44 -10.30 1.46
CA TYR A 265 2.14 -10.38 2.15
C TYR A 265 2.01 -11.61 3.04
N LEU A 266 2.58 -12.76 2.67
CA LEU A 266 2.69 -13.89 3.57
C LEU A 266 3.49 -13.52 4.83
N ALA A 267 4.62 -12.82 4.66
CA ALA A 267 5.42 -12.33 5.78
C ALA A 267 4.73 -11.25 6.65
N LEU A 268 3.71 -10.56 6.12
CA LEU A 268 2.84 -9.67 6.88
C LEU A 268 1.79 -10.46 7.68
N TYR A 269 1.10 -11.41 7.04
CA TYR A 269 -0.08 -12.07 7.62
C TYR A 269 0.25 -13.24 8.55
N GLU A 270 1.31 -14.01 8.30
CA GLU A 270 1.65 -15.16 9.14
C GLU A 270 1.90 -14.78 10.62
N PRO A 271 2.65 -13.71 10.95
CA PRO A 271 2.78 -13.27 12.34
C PRO A 271 1.47 -12.81 12.97
N LEU A 272 0.54 -12.27 12.16
CA LEU A 272 -0.75 -11.75 12.63
C LEU A 272 -1.76 -12.85 12.90
N LEU A 273 -1.79 -13.89 12.07
CA LEU A 273 -2.89 -14.87 12.01
C LEU A 273 -2.46 -16.31 12.25
N GLY A 274 -1.18 -16.62 12.09
CA GLY A 274 -0.65 -17.99 12.11
C GLY A 274 -0.29 -18.50 10.72
N GLU A 275 0.27 -19.71 10.67
CA GLU A 275 0.83 -20.31 9.44
C GLU A 275 -0.18 -20.36 8.29
N TYR A 276 0.31 -20.04 7.09
CA TYR A 276 -0.48 -20.10 5.87
C TYR A 276 -1.08 -21.52 5.67
N PRO A 277 -2.37 -21.67 5.29
CA PRO A 277 -3.05 -22.97 5.31
C PRO A 277 -2.63 -23.96 4.22
N TYR A 278 -1.95 -23.51 3.15
CA TYR A 278 -1.69 -24.30 1.96
C TYR A 278 -0.19 -24.41 1.65
N SER A 279 0.22 -25.39 0.85
CA SER A 279 1.63 -25.51 0.43
C SER A 279 2.05 -24.48 -0.63
N LYS A 280 1.08 -23.83 -1.28
CA LYS A 280 1.31 -22.93 -2.41
C LYS A 280 0.30 -21.78 -2.50
N PHE A 281 0.71 -20.68 -3.12
CA PHE A 281 -0.18 -19.62 -3.58
C PHE A 281 0.15 -19.26 -5.03
N ALA A 282 -0.86 -19.16 -5.89
CA ALA A 282 -0.66 -18.84 -7.31
C ALA A 282 -1.43 -17.59 -7.75
N LEU A 283 -0.77 -16.70 -8.50
CA LEU A 283 -1.48 -15.80 -9.43
C LEU A 283 -1.80 -16.56 -10.72
N ILE A 284 -3.03 -16.45 -11.21
CA ILE A 284 -3.44 -17.01 -12.50
C ILE A 284 -4.04 -15.89 -13.36
N GLU A 285 -3.50 -15.70 -14.57
CA GLU A 285 -4.03 -14.77 -15.57
C GLU A 285 -5.29 -15.37 -16.23
N ASN A 286 -6.41 -14.68 -16.10
CA ASN A 286 -7.68 -15.08 -16.69
C ASN A 286 -7.86 -14.54 -18.11
N PHE A 287 -8.75 -15.15 -18.88
CA PHE A 287 -9.08 -14.73 -20.25
C PHE A 287 -10.26 -13.75 -20.34
N TRP A 288 -10.78 -13.29 -19.20
CA TRP A 288 -11.65 -12.12 -19.08
C TRP A 288 -11.36 -11.36 -17.78
N GLU A 289 -11.79 -10.11 -17.69
CA GLU A 289 -11.51 -9.27 -16.52
C GLU A 289 -12.24 -9.78 -15.27
N THR A 290 -11.46 -10.11 -14.24
CA THR A 290 -11.89 -10.74 -12.99
C THR A 290 -11.00 -10.31 -11.83
N GLY A 291 -11.51 -10.49 -10.61
CA GLY A 291 -10.79 -10.36 -9.34
C GLY A 291 -11.35 -11.35 -8.34
N TYR A 292 -10.89 -12.61 -8.38
CA TYR A 292 -11.41 -13.69 -7.53
C TYR A 292 -10.31 -14.29 -6.66
N GLY A 293 -10.56 -14.41 -5.36
CA GLY A 293 -9.73 -15.13 -4.40
C GLY A 293 -10.21 -16.56 -4.18
N MET A 294 -9.36 -17.53 -4.45
CA MET A 294 -9.63 -18.96 -4.26
C MET A 294 -8.70 -19.56 -3.18
N PRO A 295 -9.03 -20.75 -2.64
CA PRO A 295 -8.10 -21.51 -1.83
C PRO A 295 -6.78 -21.72 -2.61
N SER A 296 -5.66 -21.25 -2.08
CA SER A 296 -4.29 -21.39 -2.65
C SER A 296 -4.02 -20.70 -4.00
N PHE A 297 -4.89 -19.84 -4.51
CA PHE A 297 -4.62 -19.03 -5.70
C PHE A 297 -5.61 -17.88 -5.88
N THR A 298 -5.30 -16.93 -6.76
CA THR A 298 -6.22 -15.88 -7.21
C THR A 298 -6.24 -15.82 -8.74
N LEU A 299 -7.41 -15.51 -9.29
CA LEU A 299 -7.67 -15.41 -10.71
C LEU A 299 -7.96 -13.95 -11.07
N LEU A 300 -7.04 -13.33 -11.81
CA LEU A 300 -7.10 -11.91 -12.16
C LEU A 300 -7.11 -11.71 -13.69
N GLY A 301 -7.83 -10.70 -14.15
CA GLY A 301 -7.92 -10.36 -15.57
C GLY A 301 -6.62 -9.94 -16.23
N GLU A 302 -6.51 -10.15 -17.55
CA GLU A 302 -5.34 -9.77 -18.36
C GLU A 302 -5.00 -8.27 -18.21
N GLN A 303 -5.97 -7.37 -18.28
CA GLN A 303 -5.67 -5.95 -18.10
C GLN A 303 -5.43 -5.61 -16.63
N VAL A 304 -6.23 -6.19 -15.74
CA VAL A 304 -6.13 -5.96 -14.29
C VAL A 304 -4.73 -6.24 -13.76
N ILE A 305 -4.11 -7.37 -14.11
CA ILE A 305 -2.80 -7.72 -13.55
C ILE A 305 -1.69 -6.72 -13.92
N ARG A 306 -1.88 -5.91 -14.97
CA ARG A 306 -0.88 -4.95 -15.45
C ARG A 306 -1.02 -3.57 -14.82
N PHE A 307 -2.06 -3.31 -14.04
CA PHE A 307 -2.20 -2.06 -13.30
C PHE A 307 -1.34 -2.07 -12.02
N PRO A 308 -0.41 -1.12 -11.84
CA PRO A 308 0.51 -1.13 -10.69
C PRO A 308 -0.20 -1.12 -9.33
N PHE A 309 -1.30 -0.37 -9.20
CA PHE A 309 -2.02 -0.21 -7.94
C PHE A 309 -2.71 -1.49 -7.44
N ILE A 310 -2.88 -2.51 -8.28
CA ILE A 310 -3.56 -3.76 -7.89
C ILE A 310 -2.75 -4.49 -6.82
N LEU A 311 -1.42 -4.43 -6.91
CA LEU A 311 -0.53 -5.05 -5.94
C LEU A 311 -0.74 -4.51 -4.52
N GLU A 312 -1.17 -3.26 -4.35
CA GLU A 312 -1.29 -2.58 -3.05
C GLU A 312 -2.75 -2.36 -2.62
N SER A 313 -3.72 -2.71 -3.46
CA SER A 313 -5.15 -2.54 -3.16
C SER A 313 -5.85 -3.89 -3.01
N SER A 314 -6.24 -4.52 -4.12
CA SER A 314 -7.04 -5.76 -4.10
C SER A 314 -6.22 -7.02 -3.88
N TYR A 315 -4.98 -7.09 -4.35
CA TYR A 315 -4.16 -8.30 -4.22
C TYR A 315 -3.92 -8.79 -2.77
N PRO A 316 -3.58 -7.92 -1.79
CA PRO A 316 -3.45 -8.37 -0.39
C PRO A 316 -4.76 -8.90 0.19
N HIS A 317 -5.91 -8.32 -0.20
CA HIS A 317 -7.25 -8.79 0.18
C HIS A 317 -7.49 -10.24 -0.28
N GLU A 318 -7.18 -10.56 -1.54
CA GLU A 318 -7.35 -11.91 -2.09
C GLU A 318 -6.41 -12.94 -1.45
N ILE A 319 -5.19 -12.54 -1.08
CA ILE A 319 -4.28 -13.41 -0.33
C ILE A 319 -4.85 -13.68 1.07
N LEU A 320 -5.33 -12.65 1.75
CA LEU A 320 -5.86 -12.74 3.10
C LEU A 320 -7.08 -13.67 3.22
N HIS A 321 -7.89 -13.77 2.16
CA HIS A 321 -8.99 -14.74 2.10
C HIS A 321 -8.57 -16.19 2.32
N ASN A 322 -7.28 -16.52 2.16
CA ASN A 322 -6.76 -17.85 2.46
C ASN A 322 -6.84 -18.20 3.95
N TRP A 323 -6.79 -17.22 4.86
CA TRP A 323 -7.09 -17.43 6.28
C TRP A 323 -8.60 -17.32 6.54
N TRP A 324 -9.26 -16.31 5.97
CA TRP A 324 -10.66 -15.99 6.25
C TRP A 324 -11.54 -16.13 5.00
N GLY A 325 -12.46 -17.09 4.99
CA GLY A 325 -13.27 -17.43 3.82
C GLY A 325 -12.84 -18.74 3.17
N ASN A 326 -11.53 -18.94 2.99
CA ASN A 326 -10.98 -20.19 2.45
C ASN A 326 -10.27 -21.05 3.52
N GLY A 327 -9.80 -20.46 4.61
CA GLY A 327 -9.11 -21.16 5.70
C GLY A 327 -10.06 -21.50 6.84
N VAL A 328 -10.79 -20.49 7.33
CA VAL A 328 -11.96 -20.65 8.19
C VAL A 328 -13.17 -20.21 7.39
N TYR A 329 -14.14 -21.10 7.24
CA TYR A 329 -15.31 -20.86 6.41
C TYR A 329 -16.37 -20.09 7.21
N PRO A 330 -16.95 -19.01 6.68
CA PRO A 330 -18.14 -18.43 7.29
C PRO A 330 -19.32 -19.41 7.16
N ASP A 331 -20.18 -19.41 8.18
CA ASP A 331 -21.50 -20.00 8.05
C ASP A 331 -22.46 -18.98 7.41
N TYR A 332 -22.67 -19.11 6.10
CA TYR A 332 -23.52 -18.20 5.35
C TYR A 332 -25.00 -18.22 5.78
N GLU A 333 -25.46 -19.25 6.51
CA GLU A 333 -26.82 -19.27 7.07
C GLU A 333 -26.98 -18.26 8.23
N THR A 334 -25.89 -17.93 8.92
CA THR A 334 -25.89 -17.03 10.09
C THR A 334 -25.10 -15.74 9.89
N GLY A 335 -24.57 -15.51 8.68
CA GLY A 335 -23.98 -14.25 8.24
C GLY A 335 -22.49 -14.39 7.88
N ASN A 336 -22.09 -13.68 6.82
CA ASN A 336 -20.72 -13.66 6.33
C ASN A 336 -19.88 -12.62 7.09
N TRP A 337 -19.13 -13.08 8.09
CA TRP A 337 -18.23 -12.24 8.90
C TRP A 337 -16.85 -12.02 8.26
N SER A 338 -16.44 -12.88 7.31
CA SER A 338 -15.07 -12.90 6.79
C SER A 338 -14.76 -11.75 5.84
N GLU A 339 -15.73 -11.26 5.06
CA GLU A 339 -15.53 -10.13 4.15
C GLU A 339 -15.11 -8.86 4.90
N GLY A 340 -15.81 -8.52 5.97
CA GLY A 340 -15.47 -7.35 6.79
C GLY A 340 -14.16 -7.51 7.55
N LEU A 341 -13.81 -8.71 8.01
CA LEU A 341 -12.51 -8.97 8.65
C LEU A 341 -11.37 -8.84 7.64
N THR A 342 -11.57 -9.37 6.43
CA THR A 342 -10.59 -9.31 5.35
C THR A 342 -10.38 -7.86 4.92
N ALA A 343 -11.46 -7.09 4.72
CA ALA A 343 -11.37 -5.66 4.45
C ALA A 343 -10.71 -4.88 5.61
N TYR A 344 -10.92 -5.29 6.87
CA TYR A 344 -10.28 -4.64 8.02
C TYR A 344 -8.77 -4.86 8.04
N LEU A 345 -8.31 -6.09 7.78
CA LEU A 345 -6.90 -6.48 7.86
C LEU A 345 -6.14 -6.31 6.53
N ALA A 346 -6.80 -5.88 5.46
CA ALA A 346 -6.17 -5.51 4.19
C ALA A 346 -6.45 -4.04 3.87
N ASP A 347 -7.65 -3.72 3.38
CA ASP A 347 -8.01 -2.40 2.87
C ASP A 347 -7.82 -1.30 3.93
N HIS A 348 -8.39 -1.49 5.13
CA HIS A 348 -8.27 -0.53 6.22
C HIS A 348 -6.86 -0.51 6.81
N LEU A 349 -6.26 -1.67 7.05
CA LEU A 349 -4.91 -1.77 7.62
C LEU A 349 -3.87 -1.02 6.78
N PHE A 350 -3.94 -1.07 5.45
CA PHE A 350 -3.00 -0.35 4.59
C PHE A 350 -3.21 1.16 4.70
N GLN A 351 -4.46 1.63 4.78
CA GLN A 351 -4.74 3.04 5.07
C GLN A 351 -4.27 3.43 6.48
N GLU A 352 -4.37 2.52 7.47
CA GLU A 352 -3.85 2.73 8.82
C GLU A 352 -2.32 2.89 8.83
N MET A 353 -1.60 2.07 8.04
CA MET A 353 -0.14 2.21 7.85
C MET A 353 0.24 3.58 7.27
N ASP A 354 -0.61 4.16 6.42
CA ASP A 354 -0.43 5.49 5.85
C ASP A 354 -0.92 6.63 6.77
N GLY A 355 -1.39 6.33 7.98
CA GLY A 355 -1.98 7.29 8.92
C GLY A 355 -3.41 7.75 8.56
N LEU A 356 -4.02 7.16 7.54
CA LEU A 356 -5.34 7.47 6.99
C LEU A 356 -6.44 6.51 7.47
N GLY A 357 -6.16 5.67 8.47
CA GLY A 357 -7.11 4.67 8.97
C GLY A 357 -8.44 5.27 9.48
N HIS A 358 -8.40 6.45 10.11
CA HIS A 358 -9.60 7.15 10.58
C HIS A 358 -10.43 7.73 9.42
N GLU A 359 -9.78 8.24 8.36
CA GLU A 359 -10.46 8.70 7.15
C GLU A 359 -11.16 7.54 6.43
N TYR A 360 -10.52 6.36 6.37
CA TYR A 360 -11.17 5.18 5.81
C TYR A 360 -12.39 4.73 6.62
N ARG A 361 -12.31 4.76 7.96
CA ARG A 361 -13.47 4.49 8.83
C ARG A 361 -14.60 5.49 8.61
N LYS A 362 -14.28 6.78 8.59
CA LYS A 362 -15.23 7.85 8.25
C LYS A 362 -15.89 7.60 6.89
N GLU A 363 -15.13 7.17 5.88
CA GLU A 363 -15.66 6.81 4.57
C GLU A 363 -16.68 5.66 4.67
N MET A 364 -16.41 4.62 5.47
CA MET A 364 -17.36 3.52 5.68
C MET A 364 -18.66 3.99 6.33
N LEU A 365 -18.58 4.86 7.35
CA LEU A 365 -19.77 5.43 8.00
C LEU A 365 -20.56 6.34 7.03
N ALA A 366 -19.88 7.13 6.22
CA ALA A 366 -20.50 7.96 5.19
C ALA A 366 -21.20 7.13 4.11
N ARG A 367 -20.59 6.01 3.67
CA ARG A 367 -21.21 5.08 2.73
C ARG A 367 -22.49 4.45 3.30
N TYR A 368 -22.47 4.04 4.57
CA TYR A 368 -23.67 3.54 5.24
C TYR A 368 -24.78 4.61 5.25
N LYS A 369 -24.48 5.85 5.66
CA LYS A 369 -25.43 6.97 5.63
C LYS A 369 -26.02 7.25 4.24
N ASN A 370 -25.19 7.17 3.20
CA ASN A 370 -25.57 7.59 1.85
C ASN A 370 -26.33 6.52 1.06
N TYR A 371 -26.05 5.23 1.30
CA TYR A 371 -26.59 4.14 0.49
C TYR A 371 -27.60 3.25 1.22
N VAL A 372 -27.66 3.29 2.55
CA VAL A 372 -28.55 2.43 3.35
C VAL A 372 -29.76 3.21 3.82
N ALA A 373 -30.86 3.11 3.06
CA ALA A 373 -32.17 3.60 3.46
C ALA A 373 -32.88 2.62 4.42
N GLU A 374 -33.88 3.09 5.18
CA GLU A 374 -34.59 2.29 6.18
C GLU A 374 -35.22 0.99 5.62
N ASP A 375 -35.67 0.99 4.37
CA ASP A 375 -36.30 -0.17 3.73
C ASP A 375 -35.32 -1.14 3.08
N VAL A 376 -34.04 -0.76 2.98
CA VAL A 376 -32.95 -1.57 2.41
C VAL A 376 -32.01 -2.11 3.49
N ASP A 377 -32.05 -1.57 4.72
CA ASP A 377 -31.18 -1.99 5.81
C ASP A 377 -31.50 -3.40 6.36
N PHE A 378 -30.47 -4.12 6.79
CA PHE A 378 -30.60 -5.47 7.34
C PHE A 378 -29.51 -5.81 8.39
N PRO A 379 -29.78 -6.75 9.33
CA PRO A 379 -28.77 -7.23 10.28
C PRO A 379 -27.63 -8.00 9.60
N LEU A 380 -26.41 -7.95 10.17
CA LEU A 380 -25.26 -8.69 9.62
C LEU A 380 -25.50 -10.21 9.55
N SER A 381 -26.36 -10.75 10.42
CA SER A 381 -26.73 -12.16 10.38
C SER A 381 -27.46 -12.58 9.10
N GLN A 382 -27.88 -11.64 8.26
CA GLN A 382 -28.52 -11.88 6.96
C GLN A 382 -27.59 -11.58 5.78
N PHE A 383 -26.40 -11.01 6.04
CA PHE A 383 -25.44 -10.73 5.00
C PHE A 383 -24.83 -12.03 4.48
N THR A 384 -24.86 -12.22 3.16
CA THR A 384 -24.22 -13.37 2.50
C THR A 384 -23.16 -12.89 1.52
N SER A 385 -23.53 -11.97 0.63
CA SER A 385 -22.65 -11.33 -0.34
C SER A 385 -23.17 -9.97 -0.78
N ARG A 386 -22.33 -9.20 -1.48
CA ARG A 386 -22.76 -7.93 -2.09
C ARG A 386 -23.60 -8.18 -3.34
N ASN A 387 -24.66 -7.39 -3.48
CA ASN A 387 -25.50 -7.31 -4.68
C ASN A 387 -25.88 -5.85 -5.04
N SER A 388 -25.47 -4.89 -4.22
CA SER A 388 -25.80 -3.47 -4.31
C SER A 388 -24.84 -2.65 -3.44
N ALA A 389 -24.74 -1.34 -3.67
CA ALA A 389 -23.97 -0.43 -2.81
C ALA A 389 -24.42 -0.47 -1.33
N ALA A 390 -25.73 -0.61 -1.08
CA ALA A 390 -26.27 -0.75 0.27
C ALA A 390 -25.79 -2.04 0.96
N SER A 391 -25.92 -3.19 0.28
CA SER A 391 -25.45 -4.47 0.81
C SER A 391 -23.94 -4.48 1.07
N GLN A 392 -23.16 -3.75 0.27
CA GLN A 392 -21.72 -3.59 0.47
C GLN A 392 -21.41 -2.73 1.70
N ALA A 393 -22.10 -1.59 1.86
CA ALA A 393 -21.94 -0.73 3.03
C ALA A 393 -22.26 -1.46 4.34
N ILE A 394 -23.24 -2.35 4.34
CA ILE A 394 -23.59 -3.20 5.48
C ILE A 394 -22.56 -4.33 5.65
N GLY A 395 -22.44 -5.20 4.64
CA GLY A 395 -21.67 -6.44 4.76
C GLY A 395 -20.16 -6.26 4.90
N TYR A 396 -19.59 -5.27 4.22
CA TYR A 396 -18.19 -4.91 4.36
C TYR A 396 -18.03 -3.83 5.42
N GLY A 397 -18.69 -2.68 5.26
CA GLY A 397 -18.49 -1.51 6.11
C GLY A 397 -18.86 -1.70 7.58
N LYS A 398 -20.10 -2.12 7.87
CA LYS A 398 -20.56 -2.35 9.25
C LYS A 398 -19.83 -3.52 9.91
N THR A 399 -19.54 -4.60 9.17
CA THR A 399 -18.74 -5.73 9.69
C THR A 399 -17.29 -5.32 9.97
N LEU A 400 -16.66 -4.51 9.11
CA LEU A 400 -15.31 -3.97 9.35
C LEU A 400 -15.28 -3.13 10.64
N MET A 401 -16.27 -2.26 10.82
CA MET A 401 -16.38 -1.45 12.05
C MET A 401 -16.66 -2.30 13.29
N LEU A 402 -17.39 -3.42 13.17
CA LEU A 402 -17.54 -4.40 14.27
C LEU A 402 -16.18 -4.93 14.73
N TRP A 403 -15.30 -5.32 13.80
CA TRP A 403 -13.96 -5.80 14.13
C TRP A 403 -13.07 -4.71 14.72
N HIS A 404 -13.17 -3.49 14.18
CA HIS A 404 -12.47 -2.34 14.74
C HIS A 404 -12.91 -2.05 16.19
N MET A 405 -14.20 -1.98 16.45
CA MET A 405 -14.73 -1.77 17.80
C MET A 405 -14.36 -2.91 18.76
N LEU A 406 -14.30 -4.15 18.27
CA LEU A 406 -13.82 -5.29 19.05
C LEU A 406 -12.34 -5.14 19.42
N ARG A 407 -11.49 -4.70 18.47
CA ARG A 407 -10.09 -4.38 18.74
C ARG A 407 -9.96 -3.30 19.81
N ILE A 408 -10.75 -2.22 19.74
CA ILE A 408 -10.74 -1.16 20.76
C ILE A 408 -11.17 -1.69 22.13
N GLN A 409 -12.18 -2.57 22.18
CA GLN A 409 -12.67 -3.16 23.43
C GLN A 409 -11.63 -4.07 24.11
N LEU A 410 -10.81 -4.78 23.33
CA LEU A 410 -9.85 -5.78 23.82
C LEU A 410 -8.43 -5.24 23.98
N GLY A 411 -8.05 -4.26 23.16
CA GLY A 411 -6.66 -3.90 22.88
C GLY A 411 -5.98 -4.87 21.91
N ASP A 412 -4.91 -4.40 21.27
CA ASP A 412 -4.24 -5.08 20.16
C ASP A 412 -3.70 -6.47 20.52
N GLU A 413 -3.14 -6.64 21.72
CA GLU A 413 -2.54 -7.91 22.16
C GLU A 413 -3.57 -9.05 22.25
N LEU A 414 -4.71 -8.79 22.90
CA LEU A 414 -5.79 -9.76 23.02
C LEU A 414 -6.51 -9.98 21.69
N PHE A 415 -6.70 -8.91 20.90
CA PHE A 415 -7.30 -9.01 19.58
C PHE A 415 -6.49 -9.94 18.66
N LEU A 416 -5.18 -9.71 18.54
CA LEU A 416 -4.29 -10.55 17.71
C LEU A 416 -4.12 -11.97 18.26
N THR A 417 -4.15 -12.14 19.58
CA THR A 417 -4.15 -13.49 20.17
C THR A 417 -5.44 -14.23 19.84
N GLY A 418 -6.58 -13.56 19.95
CA GLY A 418 -7.88 -14.14 19.61
C GLY A 418 -8.00 -14.53 18.15
N LEU A 419 -7.52 -13.70 17.22
CA LEU A 419 -7.48 -14.05 15.80
C LEU A 419 -6.64 -15.30 15.53
N ARG A 420 -5.45 -15.41 16.13
CA ARG A 420 -4.56 -16.57 15.96
C ARG A 420 -5.16 -17.85 16.53
N GLU A 421 -5.68 -17.80 17.75
CA GLU A 421 -6.30 -18.97 18.39
C GLU A 421 -7.58 -19.38 17.66
N PHE A 422 -8.42 -18.41 17.24
CA PHE A 422 -9.63 -18.69 16.48
C PHE A 422 -9.32 -19.36 15.14
N TYR A 423 -8.32 -18.84 14.41
CA TYR A 423 -7.85 -19.46 13.17
C TYR A 423 -7.36 -20.90 13.41
N GLN A 424 -6.56 -21.13 14.46
CA GLN A 424 -6.06 -22.47 14.79
C GLN A 424 -7.19 -23.45 15.11
N ASP A 425 -8.19 -23.03 15.89
CA ASP A 425 -9.28 -23.89 16.36
C ASP A 425 -10.32 -24.19 15.28
N TYR A 426 -10.57 -23.22 14.37
CA TYR A 426 -11.55 -23.31 13.30
C TYR A 426 -10.97 -23.54 11.91
N LYS A 427 -9.66 -23.82 11.78
CA LYS A 427 -9.02 -24.13 10.51
C LYS A 427 -9.76 -25.28 9.80
N PHE A 428 -10.19 -25.01 8.56
CA PHE A 428 -11.02 -25.84 7.69
C PHE A 428 -12.37 -26.26 8.27
N LYS A 429 -12.95 -25.42 9.15
CA LYS A 429 -14.29 -25.59 9.71
C LYS A 429 -15.17 -24.37 9.38
N ARG A 430 -16.48 -24.56 9.46
CA ARG A 430 -17.43 -23.44 9.44
C ARG A 430 -17.49 -22.79 10.81
N ALA A 431 -17.61 -21.46 10.85
CA ALA A 431 -17.79 -20.70 12.07
C ALA A 431 -18.87 -19.62 11.90
N THR A 432 -19.64 -19.42 12.96
CA THR A 432 -20.69 -18.41 13.06
C THR A 432 -20.19 -17.17 13.80
N PHE A 433 -20.99 -16.08 13.80
CA PHE A 433 -20.74 -14.96 14.71
C PHE A 433 -20.85 -15.35 16.20
N GLU A 434 -21.64 -16.37 16.55
CA GLU A 434 -21.79 -16.86 17.92
C GLU A 434 -20.52 -17.59 18.40
N ASP A 435 -19.90 -18.39 17.52
CA ASP A 435 -18.59 -19.01 17.77
C ASP A 435 -17.52 -17.96 18.07
N ILE A 436 -17.46 -16.91 17.24
CA ILE A 436 -16.53 -15.78 17.43
C ILE A 436 -16.79 -15.09 18.77
N SER A 437 -18.07 -14.79 19.07
CA SER A 437 -18.45 -14.15 20.32
C SER A 437 -18.02 -14.97 21.54
N MET A 438 -18.23 -16.28 21.51
CA MET A 438 -17.84 -17.20 22.57
C MET A 438 -16.32 -17.24 22.73
N HIS A 439 -15.59 -17.41 21.62
CA HIS A 439 -14.13 -17.45 21.61
C HIS A 439 -13.50 -16.21 22.25
N PHE A 440 -13.89 -15.02 21.80
CA PHE A 440 -13.34 -13.77 22.36
C PHE A 440 -13.83 -13.49 23.78
N SER A 441 -15.00 -14.00 24.17
CA SER A 441 -15.47 -13.89 25.56
C SER A 441 -14.63 -14.76 26.51
N GLU A 442 -14.32 -15.98 26.10
CA GLU A 442 -13.47 -16.91 26.85
C GLU A 442 -12.04 -16.38 26.97
N LEU A 443 -11.46 -15.89 25.87
CA LEU A 443 -10.11 -15.33 25.84
C LEU A 443 -9.97 -14.09 26.72
N SER A 444 -10.92 -13.15 26.60
CA SER A 444 -10.86 -11.87 27.31
C SER A 444 -11.29 -11.95 28.78
N GLY A 445 -12.06 -12.98 29.13
CA GLY A 445 -12.70 -13.12 30.44
C GLY A 445 -13.89 -12.18 30.66
N PHE A 446 -14.35 -11.47 29.62
CA PHE A 446 -15.54 -10.62 29.62
C PHE A 446 -16.61 -11.22 28.73
N ASP A 447 -17.88 -11.12 29.13
CA ASP A 447 -18.99 -11.57 28.29
C ASP A 447 -19.24 -10.55 27.17
N LEU A 448 -18.95 -10.94 25.92
CA LEU A 448 -19.14 -10.11 24.73
C LEU A 448 -20.47 -10.42 24.02
N SER A 449 -21.35 -11.25 24.59
CA SER A 449 -22.61 -11.63 23.96
C SER A 449 -23.47 -10.41 23.62
N ASP A 450 -23.59 -9.45 24.55
CA ASP A 450 -24.37 -8.23 24.33
C ASP A 450 -23.76 -7.32 23.26
N PHE A 451 -22.42 -7.28 23.16
CA PHE A 451 -21.70 -6.55 22.11
C PHE A 451 -22.03 -7.13 20.73
N PHE A 452 -21.93 -8.45 20.55
CA PHE A 452 -22.25 -9.09 19.26
C PHE A 452 -23.74 -9.03 18.95
N ASN A 453 -24.62 -9.27 19.93
CA ASN A 453 -26.06 -9.24 19.74
C ASN A 453 -26.55 -7.91 19.15
N GLN A 454 -26.03 -6.77 19.65
CA GLN A 454 -26.49 -5.46 19.17
C GLN A 454 -25.99 -5.14 17.76
N TRP A 455 -24.80 -5.62 17.36
CA TRP A 455 -24.21 -5.27 16.07
C TRP A 455 -24.53 -6.28 14.96
N VAL A 456 -24.66 -7.56 15.31
CA VAL A 456 -24.93 -8.64 14.37
C VAL A 456 -26.43 -8.85 14.17
N GLY A 457 -27.21 -8.79 15.25
CA GLY A 457 -28.64 -9.13 15.23
C GLY A 457 -29.59 -7.95 14.95
N ARG A 458 -29.11 -6.70 14.98
CA ARG A 458 -29.93 -5.49 14.75
C ARG A 458 -29.56 -4.79 13.44
N ALA A 459 -30.59 -4.37 12.72
CA ALA A 459 -30.47 -3.31 11.70
C ALA A 459 -30.32 -1.94 12.38
N GLY A 460 -29.85 -0.95 11.63
CA GLY A 460 -29.62 0.41 12.06
C GLY A 460 -28.23 0.66 12.65
N ALA A 461 -28.03 1.91 13.04
CA ALA A 461 -26.86 2.42 13.75
C ALA A 461 -27.29 3.51 14.75
N PRO A 462 -26.52 3.77 15.83
CA PRO A 462 -26.81 4.87 16.74
C PRO A 462 -26.66 6.24 16.07
N GLU A 463 -27.44 7.21 16.52
CA GLU A 463 -27.27 8.63 16.20
C GLU A 463 -26.92 9.36 17.50
N LEU A 464 -25.80 10.08 17.49
CA LEU A 464 -25.26 10.74 18.68
C LEU A 464 -25.35 12.25 18.55
N SER A 465 -25.62 12.92 19.66
CA SER A 465 -25.53 14.37 19.80
C SER A 465 -24.97 14.70 21.17
N ILE A 466 -24.21 15.80 21.26
CA ILE A 466 -23.68 16.28 22.53
C ILE A 466 -24.12 17.69 22.90
N SER A 467 -24.14 17.94 24.20
CA SER A 467 -24.16 19.30 24.74
C SER A 467 -23.21 19.41 25.92
N VAL A 468 -22.62 20.59 26.11
CA VAL A 468 -21.72 20.86 27.23
C VAL A 468 -22.26 22.05 28.02
N GLU A 469 -22.45 21.84 29.32
CA GLU A 469 -22.96 22.85 30.24
C GLU A 469 -21.98 23.09 31.38
N GLU A 470 -21.78 24.35 31.75
CA GLU A 470 -21.07 24.69 32.98
C GLU A 470 -21.90 24.26 34.20
N VAL A 471 -21.24 23.60 35.16
CA VAL A 471 -21.83 23.23 36.43
C VAL A 471 -20.97 23.70 37.61
N ILE A 472 -21.58 23.73 38.80
CA ILE A 472 -20.95 24.29 40.01
C ILE A 472 -19.60 23.63 40.29
N GLY A 473 -18.59 24.49 40.51
CA GLY A 473 -17.24 24.10 40.94
C GLY A 473 -16.19 24.08 39.83
N ASN A 474 -16.32 24.91 38.79
CA ASN A 474 -15.42 24.96 37.63
C ASN A 474 -15.33 23.62 36.90
N ARG A 475 -16.49 23.03 36.60
CA ARG A 475 -16.60 21.76 35.90
C ARG A 475 -17.60 21.88 34.76
N ALA A 476 -17.38 21.10 33.72
CA ALA A 476 -18.30 20.92 32.62
C ALA A 476 -19.09 19.63 32.83
N ARG A 477 -20.37 19.63 32.50
CA ARG A 477 -21.14 18.41 32.27
C ARG A 477 -21.29 18.24 30.76
N ILE A 478 -20.72 17.17 30.23
CA ILE A 478 -20.86 16.75 28.84
C ILE A 478 -22.02 15.75 28.82
N MET A 479 -23.11 16.13 28.15
CA MET A 479 -24.29 15.30 27.97
C MET A 479 -24.20 14.62 26.61
N PHE A 480 -24.37 13.30 26.60
CA PHE A 480 -24.50 12.47 25.40
C PHE A 480 -25.95 12.07 25.25
N ALA A 481 -26.51 12.26 24.06
CA ALA A 481 -27.84 11.82 23.70
C ALA A 481 -27.76 10.84 22.53
N GLN A 482 -28.39 9.68 22.70
CA GLN A 482 -28.71 8.78 21.59
C GLN A 482 -30.08 9.17 21.06
N ILE A 483 -30.17 9.63 19.81
CA ILE A 483 -31.38 10.27 19.28
C ILE A 483 -32.21 9.38 18.35
N GLN A 484 -31.65 8.27 17.85
CA GLN A 484 -32.34 7.29 17.00
C GLN A 484 -33.60 6.70 17.69
N PRO A 485 -34.72 6.44 17.02
CA PRO A 485 -35.97 6.02 17.67
C PRO A 485 -35.90 4.65 18.38
N GLU A 486 -35.00 3.77 17.98
CA GLU A 486 -34.79 2.44 18.55
C GLU A 486 -34.18 2.48 19.97
N GLU A 487 -34.05 1.30 20.59
CA GLU A 487 -33.38 1.14 21.88
C GLU A 487 -31.91 1.63 21.83
N PRO A 488 -31.41 2.24 22.91
CA PRO A 488 -30.03 2.72 22.97
C PRO A 488 -29.03 1.58 22.78
N TYR A 489 -27.89 1.91 22.20
CA TYR A 489 -26.73 1.04 22.09
C TYR A 489 -25.84 1.19 23.32
N THR A 490 -25.11 0.14 23.66
CA THR A 490 -23.97 0.26 24.58
C THR A 490 -22.73 0.57 23.77
N LEU A 491 -22.16 1.76 23.99
CA LEU A 491 -21.07 2.31 23.19
C LEU A 491 -19.91 2.71 24.08
N ARG A 492 -18.69 2.48 23.62
CA ARG A 492 -17.46 3.06 24.17
C ARG A 492 -16.99 4.13 23.21
N VAL A 493 -17.06 5.39 23.62
CA VAL A 493 -16.87 6.55 22.74
C VAL A 493 -15.63 7.33 23.16
N PRO A 494 -14.63 7.54 22.29
CA PRO A 494 -13.48 8.37 22.61
C PRO A 494 -13.87 9.85 22.60
N VAL A 495 -13.42 10.60 23.61
CA VAL A 495 -13.74 12.02 23.81
C VAL A 495 -12.46 12.82 24.03
N ALA A 496 -12.14 13.70 23.08
CA ALA A 496 -11.01 14.61 23.12
C ALA A 496 -11.41 15.95 23.78
N LEU A 497 -10.69 16.33 24.83
CA LEU A 497 -10.86 17.60 25.55
C LEU A 497 -9.67 18.53 25.24
N TYR A 498 -9.96 19.71 24.72
CA TYR A 498 -8.96 20.73 24.40
C TYR A 498 -8.94 21.80 25.50
N TYR A 499 -7.78 21.99 26.12
CA TYR A 499 -7.59 22.95 27.20
C TYR A 499 -6.63 24.07 26.79
N GLU A 500 -6.91 25.28 27.25
CA GLU A 500 -6.06 26.45 27.02
C GLU A 500 -4.62 26.20 27.47
N GLY A 501 -3.66 26.46 26.58
CA GLY A 501 -2.22 26.31 26.85
C GLY A 501 -1.69 24.89 26.70
N SER A 502 -2.51 23.95 26.22
CA SER A 502 -2.09 22.62 25.78
C SER A 502 -2.09 22.56 24.26
N ASP A 503 -1.00 22.08 23.67
CA ASP A 503 -0.94 21.89 22.21
C ASP A 503 -1.74 20.66 21.79
N THR A 504 -1.75 19.59 22.60
CA THR A 504 -2.47 18.33 22.31
C THR A 504 -3.72 18.15 23.20
N PRO A 505 -4.80 17.52 22.71
CA PRO A 505 -5.97 17.21 23.52
C PRO A 505 -5.71 16.08 24.52
N THR A 506 -6.54 16.01 25.57
CA THR A 506 -6.61 14.84 26.45
C THR A 506 -7.79 13.97 26.04
N ILE A 507 -7.55 12.69 25.75
CA ILE A 507 -8.57 11.75 25.24
C ILE A 507 -9.01 10.79 26.35
N TYR A 508 -10.32 10.56 26.45
CA TYR A 508 -10.94 9.62 27.38
C TYR A 508 -11.92 8.70 26.65
N ASP A 509 -11.88 7.40 26.93
CA ASP A 509 -12.93 6.48 26.52
C ASP A 509 -14.10 6.55 27.50
N ILE A 510 -15.28 6.87 26.99
CA ILE A 510 -16.50 7.00 27.79
C ILE A 510 -17.49 5.91 27.38
N ASP A 511 -17.86 5.06 28.35
CA ASP A 511 -18.93 4.08 28.16
C ASP A 511 -20.29 4.79 28.35
N ILE A 512 -21.16 4.71 27.34
CA ILE A 512 -22.54 5.18 27.38
C ILE A 512 -23.50 4.04 27.03
N SER A 513 -24.60 3.92 27.76
CA SER A 513 -25.60 2.85 27.54
C SER A 513 -27.04 3.36 27.60
N GLN A 514 -27.23 4.60 28.07
CA GLN A 514 -28.55 5.19 28.22
C GLN A 514 -28.86 6.14 27.06
N ARG A 515 -30.15 6.42 26.88
CA ARG A 515 -30.65 7.41 25.93
C ARG A 515 -30.05 8.80 26.15
N LEU A 516 -29.84 9.16 27.42
CA LEU A 516 -29.24 10.41 27.84
C LEU A 516 -28.32 10.13 29.01
N GLU A 517 -27.04 10.45 28.89
CA GLU A 517 -26.01 10.17 29.88
C GLU A 517 -25.08 11.36 30.03
N GLY A 518 -24.56 11.62 31.24
CA GLY A 518 -23.80 12.83 31.54
C GLY A 518 -22.48 12.52 32.24
N VAL A 519 -21.38 13.01 31.67
CA VAL A 519 -20.03 12.86 32.21
C VAL A 519 -19.48 14.22 32.67
N MET A 520 -18.65 14.21 33.70
CA MET A 520 -18.06 15.42 34.25
C MET A 520 -16.63 15.60 33.74
N ALA A 521 -16.32 16.78 33.23
CA ALA A 521 -14.95 17.22 32.94
C ALA A 521 -14.55 18.34 33.91
N ASP A 522 -13.30 18.34 34.35
CA ASP A 522 -12.77 19.37 35.24
C ASP A 522 -12.26 20.59 34.45
N ASN A 523 -12.09 21.72 35.14
CA ASN A 523 -11.51 22.97 34.61
C ASN A 523 -12.26 23.59 33.42
N TYR A 524 -13.58 23.74 33.52
CA TYR A 524 -14.41 24.36 32.48
C TYR A 524 -13.91 25.73 32.00
N ASP A 525 -13.35 26.53 32.90
CA ASP A 525 -12.77 27.84 32.57
C ASP A 525 -11.69 27.73 31.49
N GLN A 526 -10.88 26.66 31.52
CA GLN A 526 -9.79 26.39 30.58
C GLN A 526 -10.22 25.49 29.42
N LEU A 527 -11.35 24.78 29.52
CA LEU A 527 -11.86 23.92 28.45
C LEU A 527 -12.28 24.80 27.27
N GLN A 528 -11.64 24.62 26.11
CA GLN A 528 -11.88 25.40 24.90
C GLN A 528 -12.80 24.67 23.92
N ALA A 529 -12.64 23.35 23.79
CA ALA A 529 -13.45 22.51 22.91
C ALA A 529 -13.57 21.08 23.44
N VAL A 530 -14.64 20.41 22.99
CA VAL A 530 -14.86 18.97 23.15
C VAL A 530 -15.11 18.40 21.76
N LEU A 531 -14.38 17.35 21.40
CA LEU A 531 -14.60 16.59 20.17
C LEU A 531 -14.87 15.13 20.54
N VAL A 532 -15.97 14.59 20.05
CA VAL A 532 -16.42 13.23 20.34
C VAL A 532 -16.22 12.36 19.11
N ASP A 533 -15.74 11.14 19.35
CA ASP A 533 -15.39 10.19 18.31
C ASP A 533 -14.39 10.75 17.27
N PRO A 534 -13.28 11.38 17.70
CA PRO A 534 -12.36 12.10 16.81
C PRO A 534 -11.69 11.22 15.75
N PHE A 535 -11.62 9.90 16.00
CA PHE A 535 -11.00 8.91 15.11
C PHE A 535 -12.02 8.07 14.34
N PHE A 536 -13.32 8.37 14.46
CA PHE A 536 -14.41 7.60 13.87
C PHE A 536 -14.33 6.11 14.26
N ASP A 537 -14.10 5.83 15.55
CA ASP A 537 -13.93 4.48 16.07
C ASP A 537 -15.28 3.78 16.32
N VAL A 538 -16.37 4.54 16.40
CA VAL A 538 -17.71 4.03 16.71
C VAL A 538 -18.54 3.88 15.43
N PHE A 539 -19.12 2.69 15.20
CA PHE A 539 -20.13 2.54 14.16
C PHE A 539 -21.39 3.33 14.52
N ARG A 540 -21.63 4.43 13.80
CA ARG A 540 -22.77 5.32 13.99
C ARG A 540 -23.21 5.91 12.66
N THR A 541 -24.46 6.34 12.62
CA THR A 541 -24.95 7.19 11.54
C THR A 541 -24.27 8.56 11.70
N LEU A 542 -23.49 8.97 10.70
CA LEU A 542 -22.93 10.33 10.69
C LEU A 542 -24.06 11.35 10.51
N ASP A 543 -23.92 12.48 11.20
CA ASP A 543 -24.79 13.62 10.95
C ASP A 543 -24.49 14.21 9.56
N ARG A 544 -25.49 14.87 8.96
CA ARG A 544 -25.33 15.53 7.66
C ARG A 544 -24.26 16.61 7.68
N GLU A 545 -24.06 17.26 8.81
CA GLU A 545 -22.99 18.24 8.98
C GLU A 545 -21.62 17.57 8.95
N GLU A 546 -21.48 16.30 9.33
CA GLU A 546 -20.23 15.52 9.26
C GLU A 546 -19.99 14.86 7.89
N THR A 547 -21.03 14.75 7.07
CA THR A 547 -20.97 14.24 5.69
C THR A 547 -21.14 15.38 4.68
N PRO A 548 -20.05 15.96 4.15
CA PRO A 548 -20.17 16.94 3.08
C PRO A 548 -20.91 16.34 1.86
N PRO A 549 -21.70 17.13 1.12
CA PRO A 549 -22.49 16.60 0.01
C PRO A 549 -21.57 16.12 -1.13
N THR A 550 -21.88 14.95 -1.71
CA THR A 550 -21.04 14.30 -2.72
C THR A 550 -21.81 13.98 -4.00
N ILE A 551 -21.09 13.70 -5.08
CA ILE A 551 -21.67 13.23 -6.35
C ILE A 551 -22.43 11.90 -6.14
N GLY A 552 -21.91 11.04 -5.27
CA GLY A 552 -22.51 9.76 -4.92
C GLY A 552 -23.86 9.93 -4.23
N GLU A 553 -24.03 10.98 -3.42
CA GLU A 553 -25.33 11.32 -2.82
C GLU A 553 -26.37 11.72 -3.87
N LEU A 554 -25.96 12.39 -4.95
CA LEU A 554 -26.85 12.70 -6.07
C LEU A 554 -27.24 11.44 -6.85
N PHE A 555 -26.30 10.53 -7.13
CA PHE A 555 -26.59 9.28 -7.84
C PHE A 555 -27.33 8.25 -6.98
N GLY A 556 -27.13 8.27 -5.65
CA GLY A 556 -27.83 7.39 -4.70
C GLY A 556 -29.21 7.90 -4.30
N ALA A 557 -29.60 9.12 -4.67
CA ALA A 557 -30.91 9.67 -4.32
C ALA A 557 -32.04 8.94 -5.06
N GLU A 558 -33.04 8.47 -4.32
CA GLU A 558 -34.23 7.80 -4.90
C GLU A 558 -34.98 8.67 -5.91
N ARG A 559 -34.96 9.98 -5.69
CA ARG A 559 -35.72 10.97 -6.47
C ARG A 559 -34.83 12.14 -6.86
N ILE A 560 -34.62 12.29 -8.16
CA ILE A 560 -33.76 13.33 -8.74
C ILE A 560 -34.57 14.25 -9.64
N SER A 561 -34.22 15.53 -9.67
CA SER A 561 -34.67 16.49 -10.69
C SER A 561 -33.48 17.00 -11.50
N PHE A 562 -33.61 17.03 -12.83
CA PHE A 562 -32.62 17.62 -13.72
C PHE A 562 -33.18 18.93 -14.27
N VAL A 563 -32.53 20.04 -13.92
CA VAL A 563 -32.87 21.38 -14.41
C VAL A 563 -31.99 21.69 -15.62
N VAL A 564 -32.58 21.68 -16.80
CA VAL A 564 -31.88 21.74 -18.09
C VAL A 564 -31.97 23.14 -18.69
N PRO A 565 -30.87 23.71 -19.23
CA PRO A 565 -30.86 25.06 -19.79
C PRO A 565 -31.46 25.09 -21.20
N GLN A 566 -31.61 26.30 -21.75
CA GLN A 566 -32.05 26.47 -23.13
C GLN A 566 -30.95 26.17 -24.14
N SER A 567 -29.70 26.55 -23.84
CA SER A 567 -28.58 26.28 -24.74
C SER A 567 -28.17 24.81 -24.71
N ASN A 568 -27.70 24.30 -25.84
CA ASN A 568 -27.17 22.93 -25.99
C ASN A 568 -28.08 21.81 -25.43
N ARG A 569 -29.39 22.05 -25.33
CA ARG A 569 -30.35 21.15 -24.67
C ARG A 569 -30.28 19.70 -25.15
N GLN A 570 -30.05 19.48 -26.45
CA GLN A 570 -29.90 18.12 -26.99
C GLN A 570 -28.70 17.36 -26.42
N HIS A 571 -27.60 18.05 -26.08
CA HIS A 571 -26.44 17.43 -25.44
C HIS A 571 -26.71 17.10 -23.97
N TRP A 572 -27.29 18.04 -23.23
CA TRP A 572 -27.68 17.83 -21.83
C TRP A 572 -28.71 16.71 -21.67
N MET A 573 -29.67 16.60 -22.58
CA MET A 573 -30.65 15.52 -22.56
C MET A 573 -30.01 14.13 -22.68
N ARG A 574 -28.90 13.97 -23.41
CA ARG A 574 -28.18 12.68 -23.46
C ARG A 574 -27.57 12.30 -22.13
N MET A 575 -27.03 13.28 -21.40
CA MET A 575 -26.51 13.06 -20.04
C MET A 575 -27.64 12.70 -19.09
N VAL A 576 -28.77 13.42 -19.14
CA VAL A 576 -29.95 13.13 -18.32
C VAL A 576 -30.51 11.74 -18.62
N GLU A 577 -30.61 11.35 -19.88
CA GLU A 577 -31.06 10.00 -20.29
C GLU A 577 -30.18 8.90 -19.70
N SER A 578 -28.87 9.12 -19.63
CA SER A 578 -27.93 8.17 -19.01
C SER A 578 -28.06 8.15 -17.48
N PHE A 579 -28.16 9.31 -16.84
CA PHE A 579 -28.15 9.43 -15.38
C PHE A 579 -29.52 9.14 -14.75
N ALA A 580 -30.60 9.13 -15.54
CA ALA A 580 -31.95 8.81 -15.07
C ALA A 580 -32.27 7.31 -15.04
N ILE A 581 -31.38 6.44 -15.54
CA ILE A 581 -31.60 4.99 -15.60
C ILE A 581 -31.74 4.45 -14.16
N GLY A 582 -32.87 3.80 -13.87
CA GLY A 582 -33.10 3.15 -12.57
C GLY A 582 -33.58 4.06 -11.44
N VAL A 583 -33.79 5.36 -11.68
CA VAL A 583 -34.15 6.35 -10.64
C VAL A 583 -35.47 7.04 -10.98
N ASP A 584 -36.24 7.47 -9.96
CA ASP A 584 -37.38 8.38 -10.18
C ASP A 584 -36.84 9.77 -10.58
N ALA A 585 -36.71 10.01 -11.88
CA ALA A 585 -36.14 11.23 -12.45
C ALA A 585 -37.21 12.19 -13.00
N GLN A 586 -37.10 13.47 -12.62
CA GLN A 586 -37.93 14.55 -13.16
C GLN A 586 -37.09 15.50 -14.01
N ILE A 587 -37.40 15.64 -15.29
CA ILE A 587 -36.70 16.58 -16.18
C ILE A 587 -37.51 17.89 -16.25
N ILE A 588 -36.84 19.01 -15.97
CA ILE A 588 -37.46 20.33 -15.88
C ILE A 588 -36.67 21.30 -16.77
N ASN A 589 -37.32 22.00 -17.68
CA ASN A 589 -36.65 23.11 -18.37
C ASN A 589 -36.57 24.31 -17.42
N VAL A 590 -35.43 24.98 -17.40
CA VAL A 590 -35.20 26.12 -16.50
C VAL A 590 -36.27 27.23 -16.66
N GLU A 591 -36.80 27.42 -17.86
CA GLU A 591 -37.87 28.40 -18.14
C GLU A 591 -39.24 28.07 -17.53
N ASP A 592 -39.46 26.83 -17.09
CA ASP A 592 -40.74 26.34 -16.57
C ASP A 592 -40.86 26.51 -15.05
N ILE A 593 -39.79 26.91 -14.35
CA ILE A 593 -39.73 27.04 -12.89
C ILE A 593 -39.10 28.36 -12.44
N THR A 594 -39.54 28.84 -11.28
CA THR A 594 -38.96 30.02 -10.62
C THR A 594 -38.19 29.68 -9.34
N GLU A 595 -38.33 28.43 -8.87
CA GLU A 595 -37.66 27.90 -7.68
C GLU A 595 -37.24 26.44 -7.91
N LEU A 596 -36.20 25.99 -7.22
CA LEU A 596 -35.73 24.61 -7.28
C LEU A 596 -36.71 23.66 -6.58
N PRO A 597 -36.90 22.42 -7.09
CA PRO A 597 -37.71 21.41 -6.42
C PRO A 597 -37.20 21.08 -5.01
N GLN A 598 -38.04 21.25 -3.99
CA GLN A 598 -37.62 21.11 -2.58
C GLN A 598 -37.74 19.68 -2.02
N GLY A 599 -38.25 18.73 -2.81
CA GLY A 599 -38.51 17.34 -2.39
C GLY A 599 -37.67 16.28 -3.10
N ARG A 600 -36.67 16.70 -3.89
CA ARG A 600 -35.82 15.84 -4.73
C ARG A 600 -34.41 16.43 -4.74
N SER A 601 -33.38 15.59 -4.82
CA SER A 601 -32.03 16.08 -5.09
C SER A 601 -31.98 16.63 -6.51
N VAL A 602 -31.18 17.65 -6.77
CA VAL A 602 -31.28 18.42 -8.03
C VAL A 602 -29.93 18.52 -8.73
N TRP A 603 -29.90 18.18 -10.02
CA TRP A 603 -28.82 18.53 -10.93
C TRP A 603 -29.18 19.80 -11.71
N VAL A 604 -28.36 20.85 -11.56
CA VAL A 604 -28.40 22.08 -12.36
C VAL A 604 -27.36 21.98 -13.45
N LEU A 605 -27.81 21.90 -14.71
CA LEU A 605 -26.93 21.67 -15.85
C LEU A 605 -26.64 22.97 -16.60
N GLY A 606 -25.36 23.20 -16.92
CA GLY A 606 -24.86 24.34 -17.67
C GLY A 606 -24.74 25.64 -16.87
N ARG A 607 -23.66 26.39 -17.12
CA ARG A 607 -23.43 27.71 -16.50
C ARG A 607 -24.42 28.79 -16.93
N ASP A 608 -25.09 28.64 -18.06
CA ASP A 608 -26.16 29.53 -18.52
C ASP A 608 -27.52 29.26 -17.84
N ASN A 609 -27.57 28.30 -16.93
CA ASN A 609 -28.76 28.00 -16.14
C ASN A 609 -29.03 29.08 -15.09
N ALA A 610 -30.27 29.55 -14.99
CA ALA A 610 -30.67 30.60 -14.05
C ALA A 610 -30.42 30.23 -12.58
N PHE A 611 -30.33 28.93 -12.24
CA PHE A 611 -30.06 28.44 -10.89
C PHE A 611 -28.58 28.13 -10.63
N ALA A 612 -27.66 28.34 -11.59
CA ALA A 612 -26.23 28.10 -11.37
C ALA A 612 -25.70 28.91 -10.17
N GLN A 613 -26.10 30.19 -10.08
CA GLN A 613 -25.74 31.04 -8.94
C GLN A 613 -26.27 30.50 -7.61
N THR A 614 -27.46 29.89 -7.59
CA THR A 614 -28.01 29.26 -6.37
C THR A 614 -27.12 28.12 -5.89
N VAL A 615 -26.53 27.34 -6.79
CA VAL A 615 -25.58 26.29 -6.41
C VAL A 615 -24.29 26.90 -5.85
N PHE A 616 -23.78 27.95 -6.50
CA PHE A 616 -22.58 28.67 -6.04
C PHE A 616 -22.77 29.28 -4.64
N ASP A 617 -23.90 29.94 -4.41
CA ASP A 617 -24.23 30.53 -3.12
C ASP A 617 -24.34 29.43 -2.04
N ALA A 618 -24.99 28.30 -2.36
CA ALA A 618 -25.09 27.14 -1.46
C ALA A 618 -23.73 26.50 -1.16
N SER A 619 -22.76 26.59 -2.08
CA SER A 619 -21.42 26.06 -1.90
C SER A 619 -20.44 26.98 -1.16
N SER A 620 -20.81 28.25 -0.95
CA SER A 620 -19.94 29.25 -0.33
C SER A 620 -19.52 28.90 1.11
N VAL A 621 -20.35 28.14 1.83
CA VAL A 621 -20.05 27.63 3.18
C VAL A 621 -18.83 26.70 3.20
N TYR A 622 -18.52 26.07 2.07
CA TYR A 622 -17.34 25.21 1.88
C TYR A 622 -16.13 25.99 1.33
N GLY A 623 -16.17 27.33 1.35
CA GLY A 623 -15.09 28.19 0.88
C GLY A 623 -15.05 28.39 -0.64
N VAL A 624 -16.07 27.98 -1.37
CA VAL A 624 -16.15 28.19 -2.83
C VAL A 624 -16.34 29.67 -3.13
N GLN A 625 -15.49 30.20 -4.02
CA GLN A 625 -15.61 31.56 -4.53
C GLN A 625 -15.79 31.52 -6.05
N THR A 626 -16.63 32.40 -6.59
CA THR A 626 -16.99 32.36 -8.00
C THR A 626 -16.67 33.67 -8.71
N SER A 627 -16.12 33.58 -9.91
CA SER A 627 -15.95 34.69 -10.84
C SER A 627 -16.69 34.39 -12.15
N PRO A 628 -16.86 35.38 -13.05
CA PRO A 628 -17.48 35.13 -14.35
C PRO A 628 -16.75 34.11 -15.23
N SER A 629 -15.46 33.89 -14.99
CA SER A 629 -14.58 33.04 -15.81
C SER A 629 -13.96 31.86 -15.06
N SER A 630 -14.10 31.77 -13.74
CA SER A 630 -13.50 30.72 -12.93
C SER A 630 -14.26 30.43 -11.62
N LEU A 631 -13.92 29.30 -11.00
CA LEU A 631 -14.32 28.89 -9.66
C LEU A 631 -13.07 28.64 -8.82
N ILE A 632 -13.00 29.20 -7.63
CA ILE A 632 -12.01 28.79 -6.62
C ILE A 632 -12.65 27.68 -5.79
N MET A 633 -12.09 26.47 -5.88
CA MET A 633 -12.55 25.28 -5.16
C MET A 633 -11.37 24.72 -4.35
N ALA A 634 -11.50 24.69 -3.01
CA ALA A 634 -10.46 24.22 -2.11
C ALA A 634 -9.06 24.85 -2.38
N GLY A 635 -9.04 26.17 -2.58
CA GLY A 635 -7.80 26.93 -2.86
C GLY A 635 -7.27 26.82 -4.30
N SER A 636 -7.85 25.98 -5.16
CA SER A 636 -7.50 25.86 -6.57
C SER A 636 -8.38 26.76 -7.43
N ASP A 637 -7.78 27.63 -8.26
CA ASP A 637 -8.50 28.46 -9.24
C ASP A 637 -8.73 27.66 -10.54
N VAL A 638 -9.99 27.38 -10.83
CA VAL A 638 -10.43 26.55 -11.95
C VAL A 638 -11.15 27.43 -12.96
N GLU A 639 -10.47 27.77 -14.05
CA GLU A 639 -11.07 28.47 -15.17
C GLU A 639 -12.17 27.62 -15.84
N PHE A 640 -13.19 28.24 -16.41
CA PHE A 640 -14.21 27.49 -17.18
C PHE A 640 -13.73 27.14 -18.59
N GLU A 641 -12.78 27.89 -19.15
CA GLU A 641 -12.32 27.68 -20.52
C GLU A 641 -11.63 26.31 -20.68
N ASN A 642 -12.00 25.58 -21.74
CA ASN A 642 -11.46 24.25 -22.07
C ASN A 642 -11.61 23.22 -20.94
N ARG A 643 -12.61 23.40 -20.07
CA ARG A 643 -12.82 22.57 -18.88
C ARG A 643 -14.27 22.11 -18.73
N SER A 644 -14.43 21.04 -17.96
CA SER A 644 -15.72 20.62 -17.41
C SER A 644 -15.62 20.63 -15.89
N SER A 645 -16.57 21.25 -15.22
CA SER A 645 -16.54 21.48 -13.77
C SER A 645 -17.78 20.89 -13.13
N VAL A 646 -17.59 20.16 -12.04
CA VAL A 646 -18.68 19.59 -11.24
C VAL A 646 -18.54 20.03 -9.79
N LEU A 647 -19.67 20.40 -9.20
CA LEU A 647 -19.75 20.89 -7.83
C LEU A 647 -21.02 20.34 -7.19
N VAL A 648 -20.96 19.95 -5.93
CA VAL A 648 -22.13 19.53 -5.16
C VAL A 648 -22.23 20.38 -3.90
N ALA A 649 -23.43 20.84 -3.58
CA ALA A 649 -23.75 21.57 -2.36
C ALA A 649 -24.98 20.95 -1.68
N ARG A 650 -25.31 21.42 -0.48
CA ARG A 650 -26.56 21.08 0.21
C ARG A 650 -27.69 21.90 -0.41
N HIS A 651 -28.86 21.31 -0.59
CA HIS A 651 -30.00 22.03 -1.14
C HIS A 651 -30.46 23.11 -0.15
N PRO A 652 -30.58 24.39 -0.56
CA PRO A 652 -30.75 25.52 0.36
C PRO A 652 -32.08 25.50 1.13
N ALA A 653 -33.10 24.82 0.61
CA ALA A 653 -34.39 24.67 1.28
C ALA A 653 -34.52 23.38 2.12
N ASN A 654 -33.59 22.43 1.96
CA ASN A 654 -33.65 21.14 2.64
C ASN A 654 -32.25 20.50 2.69
N ALA A 655 -31.61 20.53 3.85
CA ALA A 655 -30.25 20.02 4.02
C ALA A 655 -30.11 18.50 3.75
N GLU A 656 -31.22 17.74 3.80
CA GLU A 656 -31.24 16.31 3.47
C GLU A 656 -31.09 16.02 1.97
N LEU A 657 -31.16 17.04 1.11
CA LEU A 657 -31.09 16.88 -0.33
C LEU A 657 -29.80 17.49 -0.87
N ALA A 658 -29.25 16.86 -1.91
CA ALA A 658 -28.07 17.35 -2.60
C ALA A 658 -28.45 18.25 -3.79
N LEU A 659 -27.61 19.24 -4.06
CA LEU A 659 -27.73 20.17 -5.17
C LEU A 659 -26.42 20.17 -5.97
N GLY A 660 -26.45 19.55 -7.14
CA GLY A 660 -25.31 19.42 -8.04
C GLY A 660 -25.30 20.45 -9.15
N PHE A 661 -24.13 20.83 -9.60
CA PHE A 661 -23.88 21.65 -10.77
C PHE A 661 -22.90 20.96 -11.71
N ILE A 662 -23.19 20.97 -13.01
CA ILE A 662 -22.29 20.48 -14.06
C ILE A 662 -22.17 21.55 -15.13
N ASP A 663 -20.95 22.02 -15.39
CA ASP A 663 -20.61 22.82 -16.57
C ASP A 663 -19.69 22.02 -17.49
N VAL A 664 -19.92 22.16 -18.79
CA VAL A 664 -19.08 21.58 -19.84
C VAL A 664 -18.86 22.69 -20.86
N ASP A 665 -17.64 23.20 -20.99
CA ASP A 665 -17.35 24.28 -21.94
C ASP A 665 -17.44 23.78 -23.38
N GLN A 666 -16.76 22.67 -23.68
CA GLN A 666 -16.77 22.04 -25.00
C GLN A 666 -17.63 20.78 -24.99
N MET A 667 -18.81 20.84 -25.62
CA MET A 667 -19.77 19.72 -25.68
C MET A 667 -19.21 18.41 -26.29
N ILE A 668 -18.06 18.45 -26.95
CA ILE A 668 -17.34 17.24 -27.40
C ILE A 668 -16.87 16.36 -26.21
N ALA A 669 -16.65 16.95 -25.04
CA ALA A 669 -16.32 16.24 -23.80
C ALA A 669 -17.52 15.54 -23.15
N MET A 670 -18.75 15.81 -23.59
CA MET A 670 -19.98 15.29 -22.98
C MET A 670 -20.01 13.76 -22.88
N PRO A 671 -19.65 12.96 -23.92
CA PRO A 671 -19.62 11.50 -23.79
C PRO A 671 -18.65 11.04 -22.70
N GLY A 672 -17.43 11.60 -22.66
CA GLY A 672 -16.45 11.26 -21.62
C GLY A 672 -16.91 11.67 -20.22
N MET A 673 -17.66 12.75 -20.07
CA MET A 673 -18.25 13.16 -18.78
C MET A 673 -19.37 12.22 -18.33
N ILE A 674 -20.21 11.76 -19.26
CA ILE A 674 -21.27 10.77 -18.98
C ILE A 674 -20.64 9.47 -18.49
N ASP A 675 -19.59 9.01 -19.16
CA ASP A 675 -18.91 7.77 -18.80
C ASP A 675 -18.18 7.89 -17.46
N LYS A 676 -17.51 9.03 -17.20
CA LYS A 676 -16.62 9.19 -16.03
C LYS A 676 -17.35 9.54 -14.73
N LEU A 677 -18.31 10.48 -14.74
CA LEU A 677 -18.85 11.07 -13.50
C LEU A 677 -19.41 10.06 -12.48
N PRO A 678 -20.11 8.97 -12.86
CA PRO A 678 -20.58 7.97 -11.91
C PRO A 678 -19.45 7.32 -11.08
N HIS A 679 -18.22 7.25 -11.61
CA HIS A 679 -17.07 6.68 -10.92
C HIS A 679 -16.45 7.63 -9.87
N TYR A 680 -16.88 8.88 -9.82
CA TYR A 680 -16.36 9.90 -8.89
C TYR A 680 -17.31 10.15 -7.70
N GLY A 681 -18.14 9.17 -7.34
CA GLY A 681 -19.17 9.32 -6.31
C GLY A 681 -18.67 9.84 -4.96
N LYS A 682 -17.43 9.54 -4.56
CA LYS A 682 -16.89 10.03 -3.28
C LYS A 682 -16.59 11.52 -3.24
N TYR A 683 -16.48 12.19 -4.38
CA TYR A 683 -16.02 13.58 -4.47
C TYR A 683 -17.18 14.57 -4.40
N SER A 684 -16.93 15.74 -3.81
CA SER A 684 -17.87 16.88 -3.78
C SER A 684 -17.65 17.84 -4.95
N PHE A 685 -16.42 17.91 -5.47
CA PHE A 685 -16.09 18.75 -6.61
C PHE A 685 -15.03 18.13 -7.51
N LEU A 686 -15.09 18.44 -8.80
CA LEU A 686 -14.19 17.96 -9.83
C LEU A 686 -13.93 19.04 -10.89
N SER A 687 -12.74 19.02 -11.47
CA SER A 687 -12.46 19.63 -12.77
C SER A 687 -11.81 18.64 -13.71
N PHE A 688 -12.15 18.75 -14.98
CA PHE A 688 -11.57 17.98 -16.07
C PHE A 688 -11.08 18.91 -17.17
N LEU A 689 -9.88 18.64 -17.68
CA LEU A 689 -9.24 19.35 -18.79
C LEU A 689 -9.54 18.69 -20.14
N GLY A 690 -9.87 19.52 -21.14
CA GLY A 690 -9.88 19.15 -22.55
C GLY A 690 -11.12 18.38 -23.03
N ALA A 691 -11.09 18.04 -24.32
CA ALA A 691 -12.15 17.30 -25.03
C ALA A 691 -12.25 15.83 -24.62
N GLU A 692 -11.14 15.21 -24.21
CA GLU A 692 -11.11 13.91 -23.53
C GLU A 692 -10.89 14.21 -22.05
N PRO A 693 -11.98 14.32 -21.24
CA PRO A 693 -11.92 14.97 -19.94
C PRO A 693 -10.95 14.24 -19.00
N SER A 694 -9.75 14.81 -18.79
CA SER A 694 -8.75 14.30 -17.85
C SER A 694 -8.89 15.04 -16.53
N ASN A 695 -9.08 14.31 -15.43
CA ASN A 695 -9.26 14.95 -14.13
C ASN A 695 -7.95 15.60 -13.67
N ASP A 696 -8.03 16.85 -13.20
CA ASP A 696 -6.89 17.59 -12.69
C ASP A 696 -7.15 18.23 -11.32
N VAL A 697 -8.41 18.49 -10.97
CA VAL A 697 -8.83 18.90 -9.63
C VAL A 697 -9.91 17.96 -9.14
N LYS A 698 -9.79 17.49 -7.89
CA LYS A 698 -10.81 16.70 -7.19
C LYS A 698 -10.70 16.89 -5.69
N GLY A 699 -11.81 16.77 -4.99
CA GLY A 699 -11.80 16.77 -3.53
C GLY A 699 -13.19 16.62 -2.93
N VAL A 700 -13.19 16.61 -1.60
CA VAL A 700 -14.37 16.55 -0.74
C VAL A 700 -14.37 17.82 0.09
N TRP A 701 -15.54 18.41 0.35
CA TRP A 701 -15.59 19.61 1.20
C TRP A 701 -15.19 19.30 2.64
N SER A 702 -14.60 20.26 3.34
CA SER A 702 -14.52 20.19 4.79
C SER A 702 -15.88 20.50 5.41
N SER A 703 -16.21 19.81 6.49
CA SER A 703 -17.41 20.03 7.28
C SER A 703 -17.14 21.09 8.36
N PRO A 704 -17.73 22.29 8.28
CA PRO A 704 -17.41 23.38 9.20
C PRO A 704 -18.10 23.28 10.56
N GLU A 705 -19.17 22.49 10.67
CA GLU A 705 -19.96 22.29 11.90
C GLU A 705 -20.17 20.78 12.08
N SER A 706 -20.21 20.29 13.32
CA SER A 706 -20.50 18.90 13.66
C SER A 706 -21.23 18.86 15.00
N PRO A 707 -22.32 18.07 15.14
CA PRO A 707 -23.00 17.88 16.42
C PRO A 707 -22.19 17.05 17.42
N MET A 708 -21.07 16.47 16.98
CA MET A 708 -20.09 15.76 17.81
C MET A 708 -18.99 16.70 18.32
N GLN A 709 -19.09 17.98 18.01
CA GLN A 709 -18.17 19.02 18.42
C GLN A 709 -18.88 20.08 19.26
N TRP A 710 -18.24 20.47 20.37
CA TRP A 710 -18.63 21.64 21.13
C TRP A 710 -17.45 22.62 21.19
N LEU A 711 -17.71 23.87 20.82
CA LEU A 711 -16.80 25.00 21.01
C LEU A 711 -17.31 25.89 22.13
N LYS A 712 -16.40 26.41 22.96
CA LYS A 712 -16.77 27.37 24.00
C LYS A 712 -17.41 28.63 23.35
N PRO A 713 -18.59 29.09 23.80
CA PRO A 713 -19.36 30.15 23.13
C PRO A 713 -18.66 31.50 22.89
N ASP A 714 -17.56 31.79 23.61
CA ASP A 714 -16.79 33.04 23.49
C ASP A 714 -15.36 32.82 22.98
N LEU A 715 -15.07 31.65 22.38
CA LEU A 715 -13.74 31.31 21.90
C LEU A 715 -13.33 32.22 20.72
N GLN A 716 -12.18 32.90 20.86
CA GLN A 716 -11.64 33.79 19.81
C GLN A 716 -10.51 33.17 18.98
N VAL A 717 -9.99 32.03 19.43
CA VAL A 717 -8.87 31.33 18.80
C VAL A 717 -9.41 30.08 18.11
N ALA A 718 -9.04 29.86 16.85
CA ALA A 718 -9.37 28.62 16.16
C ALA A 718 -8.66 27.44 16.83
N ILE A 719 -9.37 26.34 17.04
CA ILE A 719 -8.79 25.10 17.54
C ILE A 719 -8.30 24.30 16.34
N ASP A 720 -7.07 23.80 16.46
CA ASP A 720 -6.54 22.82 15.52
C ASP A 720 -7.00 21.42 15.96
N PHE A 721 -8.04 20.92 15.30
CA PHE A 721 -8.57 19.59 15.57
C PHE A 721 -7.72 18.47 14.95
N GLU A 722 -6.76 18.80 14.08
CA GLU A 722 -5.89 17.81 13.44
C GLU A 722 -4.71 17.39 14.33
N ASN A 723 -4.43 18.13 15.41
CA ASN A 723 -3.38 17.78 16.37
C ASN A 723 -3.79 16.65 17.34
N LEU A 724 -4.30 15.56 16.78
CA LEU A 724 -4.59 14.32 17.48
C LEU A 724 -3.32 13.45 17.57
N PRO A 725 -3.17 12.62 18.61
CA PRO A 725 -2.08 11.64 18.67
C PRO A 725 -2.09 10.72 17.45
N THR A 726 -0.91 10.44 16.90
CA THR A 726 -0.73 9.42 15.86
C THR A 726 -0.93 8.04 16.47
N MET A 727 -1.76 7.22 15.82
CA MET A 727 -2.00 5.83 16.24
C MET A 727 -1.07 4.91 15.46
N GLU A 728 -0.38 4.01 16.17
CA GLU A 728 0.43 2.97 15.54
C GLU A 728 -0.50 1.97 14.80
N PRO A 729 -0.15 1.56 13.58
CA PRO A 729 -0.93 0.57 12.85
C PRO A 729 -0.84 -0.80 13.53
N LEU A 730 -1.88 -1.63 13.34
CA LEU A 730 -1.92 -2.99 13.90
C LEU A 730 -0.72 -3.85 13.46
N ALA A 731 -0.24 -3.59 12.25
CA ALA A 731 0.92 -4.23 11.64
C ALA A 731 1.56 -3.30 10.62
N VAL A 732 2.79 -3.59 10.22
CA VAL A 732 3.49 -2.87 9.15
C VAL A 732 3.92 -3.85 8.07
N LEU A 733 3.75 -3.45 6.81
CA LEU A 733 4.22 -4.24 5.69
C LEU A 733 5.76 -4.32 5.75
N PRO A 734 6.37 -5.53 5.82
CA PRO A 734 7.82 -5.64 5.88
C PRO A 734 8.49 -4.90 4.72
N SER A 735 9.57 -4.16 4.93
CA SER A 735 10.25 -3.44 3.85
C SER A 735 10.70 -4.40 2.74
N LYS A 736 10.59 -4.00 1.47
CA LYS A 736 11.03 -4.84 0.33
C LYS A 736 12.53 -5.16 0.42
N TYR A 737 13.31 -4.16 0.82
CA TYR A 737 14.73 -4.32 1.17
C TYR A 737 14.87 -4.40 2.68
N MET A 738 15.27 -5.56 3.17
CA MET A 738 15.27 -5.83 4.61
C MET A 738 16.37 -5.01 5.32
N PRO A 739 16.02 -4.20 6.35
CA PRO A 739 16.98 -3.38 7.10
C PRO A 739 18.22 -4.15 7.58
N ASP A 740 18.05 -5.39 8.03
CA ASP A 740 19.16 -6.22 8.52
C ASP A 740 20.18 -6.58 7.43
N GLN A 741 19.75 -6.70 6.17
CA GLN A 741 20.65 -6.98 5.06
C GLN A 741 21.51 -5.76 4.75
N LEU A 742 20.87 -4.59 4.62
CA LEU A 742 21.55 -3.30 4.44
C LEU A 742 22.54 -3.02 5.59
N ARG A 743 22.10 -3.22 6.84
CA ARG A 743 22.94 -3.08 8.04
C ARG A 743 24.18 -3.93 7.96
N ARG A 744 24.04 -5.21 7.58
CA ARG A 744 25.17 -6.16 7.49
C ARG A 744 26.25 -5.65 6.54
N HIS A 745 25.87 -5.17 5.36
CA HIS A 745 26.83 -4.66 4.38
C HIS A 745 27.51 -3.38 4.86
N ALA A 746 26.73 -2.43 5.39
CA ALA A 746 27.26 -1.17 5.89
C ALA A 746 28.21 -1.38 7.09
N MET A 747 27.86 -2.25 8.04
CA MET A 747 28.71 -2.60 9.19
C MET A 747 30.02 -3.27 8.77
N GLN A 748 29.98 -4.18 7.79
CA GLN A 748 31.20 -4.85 7.32
C GLN A 748 32.16 -3.85 6.67
N LEU A 749 31.64 -3.00 5.79
CA LEU A 749 32.44 -2.02 5.05
C LEU A 749 32.99 -0.91 5.96
N SER A 750 32.24 -0.50 6.99
CA SER A 750 32.67 0.50 7.99
C SER A 750 33.41 -0.08 9.20
N SER A 751 33.71 -1.38 9.20
CA SER A 751 34.42 -2.03 10.29
C SER A 751 35.88 -1.56 10.41
N ALA A 752 36.45 -1.70 11.61
CA ALA A 752 37.85 -1.37 11.85
C ALA A 752 38.83 -2.18 10.96
N ASP A 753 38.45 -3.40 10.57
CA ASP A 753 39.26 -4.27 9.69
C ASP A 753 39.44 -3.70 8.27
N MET A 754 38.56 -2.78 7.87
CA MET A 754 38.61 -2.05 6.60
C MET A 754 39.48 -0.79 6.67
N GLU A 755 40.07 -0.46 7.83
CA GLU A 755 41.05 0.62 8.02
C GLU A 755 40.60 2.01 7.50
N GLY A 756 39.29 2.24 7.47
CA GLY A 756 38.68 3.46 6.90
C GLY A 756 38.82 3.60 5.38
N ARG A 757 39.16 2.51 4.67
CA ARG A 757 39.16 2.40 3.21
C ARG A 757 39.97 3.48 2.50
N GLY A 758 41.07 3.92 3.13
CA GLY A 758 41.95 4.95 2.59
C GLY A 758 42.78 4.43 1.41
N LEU A 759 43.08 5.29 0.43
CA LEU A 759 43.83 4.90 -0.77
C LEU A 759 45.19 4.24 -0.46
N GLY A 760 45.41 3.04 -1.01
CA GLY A 760 46.65 2.27 -0.82
C GLY A 760 46.77 1.56 0.53
N SER A 761 45.69 1.50 1.33
CA SER A 761 45.60 0.65 2.53
C SER A 761 45.25 -0.80 2.18
N GLU A 762 45.53 -1.74 3.08
CA GLU A 762 45.00 -3.11 2.93
C GLU A 762 43.46 -3.14 3.08
N GLY A 763 42.91 -2.18 3.83
CA GLY A 763 41.47 -2.03 4.04
C GLY A 763 40.68 -1.80 2.75
N ILE A 764 41.18 -0.96 1.83
CA ILE A 764 40.51 -0.73 0.55
C ILE A 764 40.51 -1.99 -0.34
N ASP A 765 41.59 -2.79 -0.30
CA ASP A 765 41.69 -4.05 -1.06
C ASP A 765 40.71 -5.10 -0.50
N LYS A 766 40.56 -5.18 0.82
CA LYS A 766 39.55 -6.04 1.48
C LYS A 766 38.14 -5.61 1.13
N ALA A 767 37.86 -4.31 1.09
CA ALA A 767 36.55 -3.80 0.68
C ALA A 767 36.24 -4.19 -0.78
N ALA A 768 37.20 -4.02 -1.70
CA ALA A 768 37.03 -4.42 -3.10
C ALA A 768 36.76 -5.92 -3.25
N GLN A 769 37.47 -6.78 -2.50
CA GLN A 769 37.25 -8.22 -2.48
C GLN A 769 35.86 -8.57 -1.95
N TYR A 770 35.46 -7.97 -0.84
CA TYR A 770 34.13 -8.17 -0.25
C TYR A 770 33.02 -7.81 -1.25
N ILE A 771 33.11 -6.65 -1.91
CA ILE A 771 32.13 -6.22 -2.92
C ILE A 771 32.08 -7.21 -4.10
N ALA A 772 33.24 -7.65 -4.59
CA ALA A 772 33.31 -8.63 -5.67
C ALA A 772 32.67 -9.99 -5.29
N GLU A 773 32.81 -10.41 -4.02
CA GLU A 773 32.14 -11.58 -3.49
C GLU A 773 30.62 -11.40 -3.40
N GLN A 774 30.15 -10.23 -2.97
CA GLN A 774 28.71 -9.93 -2.92
C GLN A 774 28.11 -9.84 -4.34
N PHE A 775 28.80 -9.23 -5.30
CA PHE A 775 28.37 -9.24 -6.72
C PHE A 775 28.29 -10.65 -7.30
N ARG A 776 29.24 -11.52 -6.95
CA ARG A 776 29.18 -12.94 -7.33
C ARG A 776 27.99 -13.65 -6.69
N ALA A 777 27.76 -13.43 -5.39
CA ALA A 777 26.65 -14.02 -4.65
C ALA A 777 25.28 -13.55 -5.16
N ALA A 778 25.20 -12.29 -5.63
CA ALA A 778 24.03 -11.73 -6.31
C ALA A 778 23.80 -12.31 -7.71
N GLY A 779 24.73 -13.10 -8.27
CA GLY A 779 24.59 -13.68 -9.61
C GLY A 779 25.00 -12.75 -10.75
N LEU A 780 25.64 -11.61 -10.46
CA LEU A 780 26.13 -10.69 -11.49
C LEU A 780 27.22 -11.35 -12.34
N GLN A 781 27.28 -11.02 -13.63
CA GLN A 781 28.32 -11.49 -14.53
C GLN A 781 29.57 -10.59 -14.45
N THR A 782 30.75 -11.18 -14.61
CA THR A 782 32.03 -10.46 -14.70
C THR A 782 32.21 -9.81 -16.06
N LEU A 783 32.96 -8.70 -16.12
CA LEU A 783 33.49 -8.17 -17.37
C LEU A 783 34.88 -8.77 -17.64
N ASN A 784 35.10 -9.34 -18.82
CA ASN A 784 36.38 -9.97 -19.21
C ASN A 784 36.90 -11.06 -18.22
N GLY A 785 36.03 -11.68 -17.43
CA GLY A 785 36.37 -12.77 -16.51
C GLY A 785 36.82 -12.36 -15.11
N THR A 786 36.75 -11.07 -14.76
CA THR A 786 37.03 -10.55 -13.40
C THR A 786 35.98 -9.52 -12.97
N TYR A 787 35.77 -9.37 -11.67
CA TYR A 787 35.03 -8.22 -11.11
C TYR A 787 35.97 -7.05 -10.77
N ILE A 788 37.27 -7.32 -10.55
CA ILE A 788 38.25 -6.32 -10.12
C ILE A 788 38.99 -5.80 -11.34
N HIS A 789 38.88 -4.50 -11.60
CA HIS A 789 39.48 -3.80 -12.74
C HIS A 789 40.58 -2.86 -12.25
N GLU A 790 41.83 -3.34 -12.32
CA GLU A 790 42.99 -2.65 -11.75
C GLU A 790 43.66 -1.70 -12.75
N TRP A 791 44.16 -0.56 -12.25
CA TRP A 791 45.06 0.34 -12.97
C TRP A 791 46.13 0.94 -12.05
N SER A 792 47.18 1.51 -12.64
CA SER A 792 48.21 2.24 -11.90
C SER A 792 47.96 3.74 -11.93
N GLN A 793 47.90 4.37 -10.77
CA GLN A 793 47.70 5.80 -10.61
C GLN A 793 48.88 6.46 -9.89
N SER A 794 49.38 7.57 -10.44
CA SER A 794 50.36 8.43 -9.75
C SER A 794 49.62 9.42 -8.86
N ILE A 795 49.86 9.36 -7.55
CA ILE A 795 49.27 10.27 -6.56
C ILE A 795 50.35 11.11 -5.90
N ALA A 796 50.13 12.43 -5.83
CA ALA A 796 51.05 13.35 -5.17
C ALA A 796 51.27 12.94 -3.71
N GLY A 797 52.52 12.80 -3.28
CA GLY A 797 52.88 12.39 -1.92
C GLY A 797 52.82 10.89 -1.64
N ARG A 798 52.20 10.06 -2.49
CA ARG A 798 52.11 8.59 -2.33
C ARG A 798 52.84 7.80 -3.42
N GLY A 799 53.21 8.44 -4.54
CA GLY A 799 53.86 7.76 -5.67
C GLY A 799 52.86 7.00 -6.53
N ASN A 800 53.33 5.99 -7.26
CA ASN A 800 52.44 5.13 -8.04
C ASN A 800 51.82 4.06 -7.14
N ILE A 801 50.50 4.06 -7.04
CA ILE A 801 49.73 3.03 -6.34
C ILE A 801 48.88 2.23 -7.33
N SER A 802 48.53 0.99 -6.95
CA SER A 802 47.51 0.21 -7.63
C SER A 802 46.14 0.65 -7.12
N MET A 803 45.18 0.83 -8.03
CA MET A 803 43.79 1.14 -7.71
C MET A 803 42.88 0.19 -8.48
N ALA A 804 41.66 0.00 -8.00
CA ALA A 804 40.70 -0.88 -8.66
C ALA A 804 39.27 -0.38 -8.56
N ASN A 805 38.50 -0.52 -9.63
CA ASN A 805 37.05 -0.46 -9.57
C ASN A 805 36.51 -1.89 -9.51
N VAL A 806 35.37 -2.08 -8.85
CA VAL A 806 34.69 -3.38 -8.81
C VAL A 806 33.43 -3.32 -9.67
N ILE A 807 33.29 -4.22 -10.64
CA ILE A 807 32.27 -4.12 -11.68
C ILE A 807 31.55 -5.45 -11.88
N GLY A 808 30.22 -5.43 -11.74
CA GLY A 808 29.33 -6.55 -12.05
C GLY A 808 28.26 -6.15 -13.07
N MET A 809 27.75 -7.12 -13.83
CA MET A 809 26.78 -6.87 -14.92
C MET A 809 25.56 -7.80 -14.84
N ILE A 810 24.38 -7.22 -15.05
CA ILE A 810 23.19 -7.97 -15.51
C ILE A 810 23.11 -7.78 -17.04
N PRO A 811 23.11 -8.86 -17.84
CA PRO A 811 23.06 -8.73 -19.30
C PRO A 811 21.67 -8.30 -19.78
N GLY A 812 21.61 -7.53 -20.86
CA GLY A 812 20.36 -7.21 -21.56
C GLY A 812 19.97 -8.25 -22.61
N VAL A 813 18.67 -8.46 -22.82
CA VAL A 813 18.16 -9.41 -23.83
C VAL A 813 18.11 -8.82 -25.24
N ASN A 814 18.04 -7.50 -25.38
CA ASN A 814 17.97 -6.83 -26.67
C ASN A 814 19.37 -6.59 -27.26
N ARG A 815 19.70 -7.34 -28.30
CA ARG A 815 20.98 -7.24 -29.00
C ARG A 815 21.27 -5.86 -29.59
N SER A 816 20.26 -5.05 -29.94
CA SER A 816 20.52 -3.68 -30.44
C SER A 816 20.90 -2.70 -29.33
N LEU A 817 20.68 -3.06 -28.07
CA LEU A 817 20.97 -2.24 -26.90
C LEU A 817 22.15 -2.79 -26.07
N SER A 818 22.80 -3.86 -26.51
CA SER A 818 23.84 -4.57 -25.75
C SER A 818 25.09 -3.72 -25.44
N ASN A 819 25.32 -2.64 -26.18
CA ASN A 819 26.45 -1.72 -25.96
C ASN A 819 26.05 -0.47 -25.18
N ARG A 820 24.79 -0.36 -24.74
CA ARG A 820 24.21 0.85 -24.15
C ARG A 820 23.76 0.64 -22.70
N PRO A 821 24.70 0.39 -21.78
CA PRO A 821 24.37 0.05 -20.41
C PRO A 821 23.76 1.23 -19.64
N VAL A 822 22.90 0.91 -18.68
CA VAL A 822 22.61 1.78 -17.52
C VAL A 822 23.68 1.50 -16.47
N ILE A 823 24.22 2.54 -15.85
CA ILE A 823 25.28 2.42 -14.85
C ILE A 823 24.76 2.84 -13.48
N ILE A 824 25.01 2.02 -12.48
CA ILE A 824 24.73 2.32 -11.08
C ILE A 824 26.09 2.43 -10.39
N GLY A 825 26.38 3.60 -9.83
CA GLY A 825 27.66 3.95 -9.24
C GLY A 825 27.56 4.28 -7.76
N ALA A 826 28.62 3.97 -7.03
CA ALA A 826 28.88 4.41 -5.66
C ALA A 826 30.38 4.24 -5.41
N HIS A 827 31.01 5.14 -4.67
CA HIS A 827 32.41 4.93 -4.29
C HIS A 827 32.51 4.05 -3.04
N TYR A 828 33.62 3.35 -2.91
CA TYR A 828 33.87 2.49 -1.75
C TYR A 828 35.11 2.90 -0.95
N ASP A 829 35.89 3.89 -1.43
CA ASP A 829 36.95 4.51 -0.63
C ASP A 829 36.38 5.48 0.42
N HIS A 830 37.21 5.80 1.40
CA HIS A 830 36.96 6.88 2.37
C HIS A 830 38.31 7.44 2.90
N LEU A 831 38.27 8.25 3.95
CA LEU A 831 39.41 9.04 4.44
C LEU A 831 40.56 8.25 5.07
N GLY A 832 40.37 6.97 5.45
CA GLY A 832 41.40 6.13 6.05
C GLY A 832 41.60 6.37 7.55
N ILE A 833 42.83 6.67 7.96
CA ILE A 833 43.23 6.79 9.37
C ILE A 833 43.55 8.25 9.69
N ASP A 834 42.95 8.76 10.75
CA ASP A 834 43.26 10.06 11.31
C ASP A 834 44.68 10.10 11.88
N ILE A 835 45.49 11.04 11.40
CA ILE A 835 46.92 11.12 11.72
C ILE A 835 47.16 11.53 13.18
N GLU A 836 46.25 12.32 13.77
CA GLU A 836 46.41 12.83 15.14
C GLU A 836 45.97 11.83 16.20
N SER A 837 44.78 11.23 16.03
CA SER A 837 44.20 10.30 17.00
C SER A 837 44.56 8.83 16.73
N GLY A 838 45.01 8.49 15.52
CA GLY A 838 45.25 7.12 15.08
C GLY A 838 43.96 6.30 14.89
N ARG A 839 42.79 6.94 14.93
CA ARG A 839 41.49 6.28 14.75
C ARG A 839 41.11 6.22 13.26
N HIS A 840 40.38 5.17 12.88
CA HIS A 840 39.86 5.03 11.53
C HIS A 840 38.61 5.90 11.35
N TYR A 841 38.47 6.52 10.18
CA TYR A 841 37.22 7.10 9.71
C TYR A 841 36.33 5.96 9.21
N PRO A 842 35.22 5.60 9.89
CA PRO A 842 34.45 4.42 9.50
C PRO A 842 33.71 4.60 8.17
N GLY A 843 33.25 5.82 7.86
CA GLY A 843 32.56 6.14 6.60
C GLY A 843 31.32 5.28 6.40
N ALA A 844 30.45 5.24 7.42
CA ALA A 844 29.27 4.38 7.39
C ALA A 844 28.21 4.93 6.44
N ASP A 845 27.90 6.23 6.53
CA ASP A 845 27.08 6.92 5.56
C ASP A 845 27.86 7.19 4.26
N ASP A 846 29.12 7.63 4.39
CA ASP A 846 30.01 7.99 3.27
C ASP A 846 31.20 7.01 3.12
N ASN A 847 31.12 5.98 2.29
CA ASN A 847 29.96 5.58 1.49
C ASN A 847 29.66 4.08 1.58
N ALA A 848 29.82 3.52 2.78
CA ALA A 848 29.40 2.13 3.02
C ALA A 848 27.89 1.93 2.79
N ALA A 849 27.07 2.94 3.08
CA ALA A 849 25.63 2.93 2.82
C ALA A 849 25.29 2.84 1.33
N GLY A 850 25.93 3.65 0.45
CA GLY A 850 25.70 3.57 -0.99
C GLY A 850 26.09 2.23 -1.60
N ILE A 851 27.21 1.65 -1.15
CA ILE A 851 27.61 0.30 -1.58
C ILE A 851 26.64 -0.77 -1.05
N ALA A 852 26.17 -0.67 0.20
CA ALA A 852 25.19 -1.59 0.76
C ALA A 852 23.88 -1.59 -0.04
N THR A 853 23.35 -0.40 -0.35
CA THR A 853 22.16 -0.20 -1.19
C THR A 853 22.38 -0.79 -2.59
N MET A 854 23.52 -0.50 -3.23
CA MET A 854 23.86 -1.06 -4.54
C MET A 854 23.86 -2.59 -4.55
N ILE A 855 24.47 -3.22 -3.53
CA ILE A 855 24.57 -4.68 -3.43
C ILE A 855 23.18 -5.32 -3.34
N GLU A 856 22.30 -4.79 -2.49
CA GLU A 856 20.97 -5.35 -2.30
C GLU A 856 20.07 -5.14 -3.51
N VAL A 857 20.11 -3.96 -4.15
CA VAL A 857 19.40 -3.72 -5.41
C VAL A 857 19.93 -4.62 -6.52
N ALA A 858 21.24 -4.83 -6.61
CA ALA A 858 21.84 -5.76 -7.58
C ALA A 858 21.36 -7.21 -7.37
N ARG A 859 21.33 -7.67 -6.12
CA ARG A 859 20.84 -9.01 -5.74
C ARG A 859 19.37 -9.20 -6.13
N GLN A 860 18.55 -8.18 -5.89
CA GLN A 860 17.13 -8.20 -6.21
C GLN A 860 16.90 -8.20 -7.73
N LEU A 861 17.49 -7.26 -8.46
CA LEU A 861 17.34 -7.15 -9.91
C LEU A 861 17.86 -8.38 -10.67
N ALA A 862 19.00 -8.94 -10.25
CA ALA A 862 19.57 -10.12 -10.90
C ALA A 862 18.66 -11.37 -10.79
N ARG A 863 17.83 -11.44 -9.75
CA ARG A 863 16.81 -12.48 -9.57
C ARG A 863 15.53 -12.15 -10.32
N ALA A 864 15.06 -10.90 -10.20
CA ALA A 864 13.66 -10.55 -10.46
C ALA A 864 13.39 -9.80 -11.77
N PHE A 865 14.45 -9.37 -12.47
CA PHE A 865 14.29 -8.50 -13.62
C PHE A 865 15.14 -8.93 -14.79
N THR A 866 14.51 -9.01 -15.96
CA THR A 866 15.18 -9.25 -17.25
C THR A 866 15.19 -7.94 -18.06
N PRO A 867 16.32 -7.21 -18.09
CA PRO A 867 16.39 -5.91 -18.74
C PRO A 867 16.55 -6.00 -20.27
N GLN A 868 16.11 -4.99 -21.02
CA GLN A 868 16.37 -4.90 -22.46
C GLN A 868 17.84 -4.60 -22.75
N ARG A 869 18.45 -3.71 -21.97
CA ARG A 869 19.87 -3.31 -22.07
C ARG A 869 20.67 -3.78 -20.84
N PRO A 870 22.01 -3.87 -20.91
CA PRO A 870 22.78 -4.26 -19.75
C PRO A 870 22.68 -3.24 -18.60
N ILE A 871 22.81 -3.73 -17.37
CA ILE A 871 22.97 -2.91 -16.18
C ILE A 871 24.36 -3.18 -15.62
N LEU A 872 25.17 -2.14 -15.43
CA LEU A 872 26.49 -2.21 -14.81
C LEU A 872 26.44 -1.63 -13.41
N PHE A 873 26.84 -2.43 -12.42
CA PHE A 873 27.06 -2.00 -11.05
C PHE A 873 28.54 -1.73 -10.86
N VAL A 874 28.91 -0.51 -10.51
CA VAL A 874 30.31 -0.07 -10.46
C VAL A 874 30.61 0.56 -9.10
N ALA A 875 31.42 -0.12 -8.30
CA ALA A 875 32.01 0.45 -7.09
C ALA A 875 33.31 1.18 -7.45
N PHE A 876 33.32 2.51 -7.32
CA PHE A 876 34.45 3.37 -7.69
C PHE A 876 35.46 3.54 -6.55
N SER A 877 36.74 3.64 -6.91
CA SER A 877 37.81 3.98 -5.96
C SER A 877 38.36 5.38 -6.21
N GLY A 878 38.65 6.12 -5.15
CA GLY A 878 39.34 7.40 -5.19
C GLY A 878 38.45 8.60 -5.49
N GLU A 879 37.18 8.54 -5.08
CA GLU A 879 36.27 9.69 -5.10
C GLU A 879 36.85 10.83 -4.26
N GLU A 880 37.23 10.51 -3.02
CA GLU A 880 37.73 11.43 -1.98
C GLU A 880 39.04 12.13 -2.37
N SER A 881 39.71 11.58 -3.38
CA SER A 881 40.98 12.09 -3.94
C SER A 881 40.84 12.65 -5.36
N GLY A 882 39.62 12.97 -5.79
CA GLY A 882 39.33 13.68 -7.05
C GLY A 882 38.72 12.81 -8.14
N LEU A 883 37.77 11.94 -7.80
CA LEU A 883 36.98 11.13 -8.75
C LEU A 883 37.83 10.20 -9.64
N LEU A 884 38.95 9.69 -9.12
CA LEU A 884 39.96 8.99 -9.92
C LEU A 884 39.39 7.74 -10.62
N GLY A 885 38.58 6.96 -9.91
CA GLY A 885 37.98 5.73 -10.40
C GLY A 885 36.91 5.96 -11.48
N SER A 886 35.99 6.91 -11.28
CA SER A 886 34.96 7.22 -12.27
C SER A 886 35.53 7.90 -13.51
N GLN A 887 36.54 8.78 -13.35
CA GLN A 887 37.27 9.35 -14.48
C GLN A 887 37.97 8.27 -15.31
N HIS A 888 38.65 7.32 -14.65
CA HIS A 888 39.30 6.21 -15.34
C HIS A 888 38.27 5.35 -16.09
N PHE A 889 37.16 4.99 -15.45
CA PHE A 889 36.11 4.16 -16.05
C PHE A 889 35.49 4.80 -17.30
N VAL A 890 35.26 6.11 -17.29
CA VAL A 890 34.72 6.84 -18.45
C VAL A 890 35.77 6.99 -19.56
N GLN A 891 37.05 7.17 -19.23
CA GLN A 891 38.13 7.33 -20.21
C GLN A 891 38.55 6.02 -20.87
N ASP A 892 38.55 4.92 -20.11
CA ASP A 892 38.92 3.57 -20.58
C ASP A 892 37.90 2.52 -20.13
N PRO A 893 36.69 2.50 -20.71
CA PRO A 893 35.67 1.54 -20.33
C PRO A 893 36.09 0.09 -20.57
N PRO A 894 35.79 -0.85 -19.65
CA PRO A 894 36.14 -2.25 -19.82
C PRO A 894 35.31 -2.95 -20.92
N ALA A 895 35.75 -4.16 -21.30
CA ALA A 895 35.00 -5.11 -22.15
C ALA A 895 34.56 -4.57 -23.54
N GLY A 896 35.21 -3.53 -24.06
CA GLY A 896 34.92 -2.97 -25.38
C GLY A 896 33.69 -2.07 -25.44
N PHE A 897 33.13 -1.69 -24.28
CA PHE A 897 32.20 -0.57 -24.22
C PHE A 897 32.89 0.73 -24.62
N THR A 898 32.10 1.70 -25.08
CA THR A 898 32.56 3.07 -25.34
C THR A 898 31.67 4.02 -24.56
N ALA A 899 32.27 4.98 -23.85
CA ALA A 899 31.51 5.90 -22.99
C ALA A 899 30.40 6.66 -23.74
N ALA A 900 30.61 6.97 -25.03
CA ALA A 900 29.61 7.61 -25.88
C ALA A 900 28.33 6.77 -26.09
N ASP A 901 28.36 5.47 -25.83
CA ASP A 901 27.21 4.57 -25.93
C ASP A 901 26.49 4.37 -24.59
N PHE A 902 27.07 4.80 -23.46
CA PHE A 902 26.43 4.70 -22.15
C PHE A 902 25.09 5.42 -22.13
N TYR A 903 24.05 4.73 -21.65
CA TYR A 903 22.68 5.23 -21.74
C TYR A 903 22.40 6.29 -20.68
N ALA A 904 22.74 6.00 -19.42
CA ALA A 904 22.59 6.87 -18.28
C ALA A 904 23.40 6.35 -17.08
N MET A 905 23.60 7.21 -16.08
CA MET A 905 24.21 6.83 -14.80
C MET A 905 23.40 7.34 -13.60
N ILE A 906 23.23 6.50 -12.59
CA ILE A 906 22.69 6.88 -11.28
C ILE A 906 23.78 6.65 -10.24
N ASN A 907 24.11 7.69 -9.47
CA ASN A 907 25.12 7.63 -8.40
C ASN A 907 24.47 7.61 -7.01
N LEU A 908 25.03 6.80 -6.11
CA LEU A 908 24.68 6.76 -4.69
C LEU A 908 25.84 7.28 -3.86
N ASP A 909 25.59 8.28 -3.03
CA ASP A 909 26.56 8.86 -2.12
C ASP A 909 25.82 9.45 -0.92
N ALA A 910 26.29 9.10 0.28
CA ALA A 910 25.67 9.44 1.57
C ALA A 910 24.13 9.22 1.57
N VAL A 911 23.71 7.98 1.27
CA VAL A 911 22.29 7.57 1.20
C VAL A 911 21.81 6.84 2.46
N GLY A 912 22.55 6.92 3.54
CA GLY A 912 22.33 6.20 4.79
C GLY A 912 21.57 6.98 5.87
N ARG A 913 21.19 8.23 5.60
CA ARG A 913 20.66 9.18 6.60
C ARG A 913 19.42 9.91 6.09
N LEU A 914 18.48 9.24 5.42
CA LEU A 914 17.27 9.92 4.94
C LEU A 914 16.51 10.58 6.10
N ASP A 915 16.30 9.89 7.21
CA ASP A 915 15.77 10.43 8.47
C ASP A 915 14.43 11.18 8.26
N GLY A 916 13.58 10.68 7.36
CA GLY A 916 12.31 11.32 6.97
C GLY A 916 12.43 12.60 6.14
N ARG A 917 13.64 12.95 5.67
CA ARG A 917 13.88 14.08 4.75
C ARG A 917 13.54 13.70 3.32
N ASP A 918 13.35 14.71 2.46
CA ASP A 918 13.23 14.48 1.02
C ASP A 918 14.56 14.00 0.43
N LEU A 919 14.50 13.01 -0.46
CA LEU A 919 15.66 12.55 -1.22
C LEU A 919 16.14 13.65 -2.17
N GLN A 920 17.41 14.05 -2.08
CA GLN A 920 17.97 15.05 -2.98
C GLN A 920 18.47 14.36 -4.26
N VAL A 921 17.94 14.77 -5.40
CA VAL A 921 18.32 14.26 -6.72
C VAL A 921 19.01 15.37 -7.50
N PHE A 922 20.34 15.30 -7.58
CA PHE A 922 21.15 16.28 -8.31
C PHE A 922 21.24 15.97 -9.81
N ALA A 923 21.57 16.99 -10.60
CA ALA A 923 21.79 16.90 -12.06
C ALA A 923 20.59 16.39 -12.86
N THR A 924 19.36 16.61 -12.37
CA THR A 924 18.12 16.27 -13.10
C THR A 924 17.93 17.10 -14.36
N ASP A 925 18.70 18.16 -14.55
CA ASP A 925 18.76 18.94 -15.79
C ASP A 925 19.63 18.29 -16.88
N SER A 926 20.25 17.14 -16.62
CA SER A 926 21.09 16.43 -17.60
C SER A 926 20.28 15.69 -18.69
N ALA A 927 19.01 15.37 -18.42
CA ALA A 927 18.05 14.87 -19.39
C ALA A 927 16.63 15.32 -19.05
N TYR A 928 15.80 15.53 -20.07
CA TYR A 928 14.42 16.00 -19.90
C TYR A 928 13.58 15.07 -19.01
N GLU A 929 13.81 13.77 -19.06
CA GLU A 929 13.00 12.76 -18.37
C GLU A 929 13.22 12.73 -16.85
N TRP A 930 14.37 13.17 -16.32
CA TRP A 930 14.74 12.92 -14.92
C TRP A 930 13.77 13.49 -13.87
N PRO A 931 13.32 14.76 -13.96
CA PRO A 931 12.42 15.31 -12.94
C PRO A 931 11.09 14.56 -12.91
N PHE A 932 10.53 14.24 -14.08
CA PHE A 932 9.26 13.52 -14.20
C PHE A 932 9.37 12.08 -13.71
N MET A 933 10.49 11.42 -14.02
CA MET A 933 10.77 10.07 -13.53
C MET A 933 10.88 10.07 -12.00
N ALA A 934 11.67 10.97 -11.42
CA ALA A 934 11.85 11.08 -9.98
C ALA A 934 10.54 11.39 -9.24
N GLN A 935 9.72 12.31 -9.78
CA GLN A 935 8.39 12.62 -9.25
C GLN A 935 7.43 11.43 -9.35
N GLY A 936 7.42 10.74 -10.49
CA GLY A 936 6.57 9.57 -10.71
C GLY A 936 6.92 8.40 -9.78
N ILE A 937 8.22 8.15 -9.58
CA ILE A 937 8.70 7.17 -8.60
C ILE A 937 8.28 7.60 -7.20
N GLY A 938 8.57 8.84 -6.79
CA GLY A 938 8.23 9.33 -5.47
C GLY A 938 6.74 9.26 -5.14
N PHE A 939 5.87 9.54 -6.11
CA PHE A 939 4.42 9.35 -5.97
C PHE A 939 4.02 7.89 -5.79
N THR A 940 4.71 6.97 -6.47
CA THR A 940 4.38 5.53 -6.44
C THR A 940 4.82 4.88 -5.14
N ILE A 941 5.98 5.27 -4.58
CA ILE A 941 6.58 4.57 -3.44
C ILE A 941 6.56 5.38 -2.14
N GLY A 942 6.01 6.60 -2.14
CA GLY A 942 5.92 7.47 -0.97
C GLY A 942 7.22 8.20 -0.59
N VAL A 943 8.22 8.23 -1.48
CA VAL A 943 9.53 8.89 -1.22
C VAL A 943 9.62 10.21 -1.98
N ASN A 944 9.42 11.31 -1.27
CA ASN A 944 9.53 12.64 -1.87
C ASN A 944 10.96 12.92 -2.34
N SER A 945 11.07 13.57 -3.50
CA SER A 945 12.34 13.97 -4.10
C SER A 945 12.41 15.49 -4.25
N THR A 946 13.56 16.07 -3.92
CA THR A 946 13.87 17.48 -4.21
C THR A 946 14.94 17.59 -5.29
N PHE A 947 14.91 18.70 -6.04
CA PHE A 947 15.79 18.94 -7.18
C PHE A 947 16.63 20.20 -6.96
N PRO A 948 17.80 20.09 -6.30
CA PRO A 948 18.67 21.24 -6.07
C PRO A 948 19.09 21.91 -7.39
N PRO A 949 19.06 23.25 -7.49
CA PRO A 949 19.25 23.98 -8.76
C PRO A 949 20.71 24.00 -9.23
N ASN A 950 21.66 23.75 -8.33
CA ASN A 950 23.08 23.70 -8.65
C ASN A 950 23.58 22.27 -8.49
N THR A 951 24.05 21.68 -9.59
CA THR A 951 24.78 20.41 -9.52
C THR A 951 26.07 20.60 -8.75
N ILE A 952 26.18 19.94 -7.59
CA ILE A 952 27.41 19.95 -6.81
C ILE A 952 28.43 19.08 -7.55
N ALA A 953 29.56 19.68 -7.95
CA ALA A 953 30.65 18.97 -8.62
C ALA A 953 31.51 18.16 -7.62
N SER A 954 30.89 17.27 -6.83
CA SER A 954 31.53 16.60 -5.68
C SER A 954 31.27 15.10 -5.57
N SER A 955 30.88 14.41 -6.64
CA SER A 955 30.73 12.95 -6.62
C SER A 955 30.85 12.35 -8.02
N ASP A 956 30.88 11.02 -8.14
CA ASP A 956 31.28 10.30 -9.36
C ASP A 956 30.43 10.59 -10.61
N HIS A 957 29.15 10.96 -10.45
CA HIS A 957 28.27 11.36 -11.55
C HIS A 957 28.85 12.48 -12.43
N VAL A 958 29.69 13.35 -11.85
CA VAL A 958 30.33 14.46 -12.56
C VAL A 958 31.23 13.99 -13.71
N SER A 959 31.92 12.85 -13.54
CA SER A 959 32.75 12.25 -14.58
C SER A 959 31.93 11.88 -15.82
N PHE A 960 30.68 11.46 -15.62
CA PHE A 960 29.73 11.10 -16.69
C PHE A 960 29.16 12.34 -17.38
N LEU A 961 28.74 13.34 -16.60
CA LEU A 961 28.26 14.62 -17.14
C LEU A 961 29.31 15.29 -18.03
N ASN A 962 30.58 15.27 -17.60
CA ASN A 962 31.71 15.81 -18.37
C ASN A 962 31.96 15.07 -19.70
N ALA A 963 31.57 13.80 -19.78
CA ALA A 963 31.64 13.01 -21.00
C ALA A 963 30.37 13.12 -21.87
N GLY A 964 29.39 13.95 -21.49
CA GLY A 964 28.14 14.15 -22.22
C GLY A 964 27.11 13.05 -21.97
N ILE A 965 27.28 12.26 -20.91
CA ILE A 965 26.38 11.17 -20.53
C ILE A 965 25.42 11.70 -19.46
N PRO A 966 24.09 11.55 -19.63
CA PRO A 966 23.13 11.98 -18.62
C PRO A 966 23.34 11.19 -17.33
N ALA A 967 23.44 11.89 -16.21
CA ALA A 967 23.68 11.28 -14.90
C ALA A 967 22.97 12.04 -13.80
N ILE A 968 22.52 11.31 -12.78
CA ILE A 968 21.94 11.87 -11.54
C ILE A 968 22.67 11.33 -10.32
N HIS A 969 22.58 12.06 -9.21
CA HIS A 969 23.14 11.66 -7.92
C HIS A 969 22.06 11.72 -6.85
N LEU A 970 21.83 10.60 -6.18
CA LEU A 970 20.94 10.44 -5.03
C LEU A 970 21.70 10.69 -3.73
N PHE A 971 21.21 11.64 -2.93
CA PHE A 971 21.86 12.09 -1.71
C PHE A 971 20.83 12.26 -0.60
N SER A 972 21.07 11.70 0.59
CA SER A 972 20.12 11.81 1.70
C SER A 972 20.24 13.10 2.52
N GLY A 973 21.25 13.93 2.21
CA GLY A 973 21.53 15.19 2.88
C GLY A 973 22.64 15.06 3.92
N VAL A 974 23.41 16.13 4.11
CA VAL A 974 24.48 16.15 5.14
C VAL A 974 23.91 16.19 6.57
N HIS A 975 24.75 15.80 7.52
CA HIS A 975 24.47 15.78 8.95
C HIS A 975 25.77 16.04 9.74
N ALA A 976 25.67 16.22 11.07
CA ALA A 976 26.80 16.59 11.91
C ALA A 976 27.97 15.58 11.95
N ASP A 977 27.71 14.31 11.60
CA ASP A 977 28.72 13.25 11.58
C ASP A 977 29.39 13.08 10.21
N TYR A 978 28.95 13.79 9.17
CA TYR A 978 29.48 13.65 7.81
C TYR A 978 30.99 13.96 7.76
N HIS A 979 31.78 13.03 7.18
CA HIS A 979 33.25 13.07 7.17
C HIS A 979 33.91 13.15 8.56
N GLN A 980 33.28 12.60 9.60
CA GLN A 980 33.80 12.58 10.97
C GLN A 980 34.11 11.16 11.47
N LEU A 981 34.94 11.06 12.51
CA LEU A 981 35.21 9.81 13.24
C LEU A 981 33.97 9.20 13.92
N SER A 982 32.85 9.94 13.94
CA SER A 982 31.58 9.56 14.52
C SER A 982 30.55 9.07 13.49
N ASP A 983 30.89 9.09 12.19
CA ASP A 983 30.10 8.44 11.13
C ASP A 983 30.18 6.91 11.31
N SER A 984 29.12 6.32 11.87
CA SER A 984 29.14 4.95 12.38
C SER A 984 27.83 4.22 12.06
N ALA A 985 27.91 2.91 11.83
CA ALA A 985 26.79 2.13 11.27
C ALA A 985 25.57 2.02 12.20
N ASP A 986 25.71 2.24 13.51
CA ASP A 986 24.60 2.29 14.46
C ASP A 986 23.70 3.52 14.27
N LYS A 987 24.19 4.53 13.56
CA LYS A 987 23.46 5.76 13.27
C LYS A 987 22.73 5.75 11.92
N LEU A 988 22.85 4.70 11.12
CA LEU A 988 22.18 4.65 9.81
C LEU A 988 20.67 4.50 9.96
N ASP A 989 19.93 5.25 9.15
CA ASP A 989 18.49 5.07 8.95
C ASP A 989 18.25 3.98 7.91
N LEU A 990 18.08 2.75 8.40
CA LEU A 990 17.93 1.59 7.53
C LEU A 990 16.57 1.54 6.83
N SER A 991 15.54 2.17 7.40
CA SER A 991 14.23 2.28 6.72
C SER A 991 14.39 3.21 5.53
N GLY A 992 14.96 4.39 5.75
CA GLY A 992 15.26 5.33 4.67
C GLY A 992 16.21 4.76 3.61
N MET A 993 17.19 3.93 4.00
CA MET A 993 18.02 3.20 3.02
C MET A 993 17.22 2.21 2.18
N SER A 994 16.25 1.49 2.78
CA SER A 994 15.35 0.60 2.05
C SER A 994 14.48 1.39 1.06
N ASP A 995 14.01 2.56 1.46
CA ASP A 995 13.19 3.44 0.62
C ASP A 995 13.99 3.97 -0.58
N ILE A 996 15.25 4.35 -0.37
CA ILE A 996 16.17 4.74 -1.45
C ILE A 996 16.51 3.55 -2.35
N ALA A 997 16.66 2.34 -1.79
CA ALA A 997 16.88 1.11 -2.57
C ALA A 997 15.68 0.82 -3.49
N LEU A 998 14.45 0.99 -2.99
CA LEU A 998 13.23 0.88 -3.79
C LEU A 998 13.16 1.96 -4.87
N TRP A 999 13.49 3.21 -4.53
CA TRP A 999 13.58 4.30 -5.50
C TRP A 999 14.56 3.96 -6.64
N LEU A 1000 15.75 3.47 -6.28
CA LEU A 1000 16.80 3.08 -7.23
C LEU A 1000 16.33 1.92 -8.13
N GLU A 1001 15.67 0.91 -7.57
CA GLU A 1001 15.13 -0.20 -8.34
C GLU A 1001 14.15 0.27 -9.41
N GLU A 1002 13.15 1.08 -9.04
CA GLU A 1002 12.15 1.60 -9.99
C GLU A 1002 12.79 2.45 -11.09
N ALA A 1003 13.76 3.31 -10.74
CA ALA A 1003 14.52 4.09 -11.72
C ALA A 1003 15.29 3.18 -12.70
N VAL A 1004 15.97 2.15 -12.19
CA VAL A 1004 16.77 1.23 -13.00
C VAL A 1004 15.88 0.38 -13.89
N VAL A 1005 14.78 -0.16 -13.39
CA VAL A 1005 13.79 -0.93 -14.18
C VAL A 1005 13.28 -0.08 -15.33
N TYR A 1006 12.86 1.16 -15.07
CA TYR A 1006 12.41 2.08 -16.10
C TYR A 1006 13.48 2.33 -17.18
N LEU A 1007 14.71 2.70 -16.77
CA LEU A 1007 15.78 3.02 -17.72
C LEU A 1007 16.26 1.81 -18.52
N ALA A 1008 16.31 0.64 -17.88
CA ALA A 1008 16.82 -0.58 -18.49
C ALA A 1008 15.81 -1.25 -19.44
N ASP A 1009 14.51 -0.97 -19.27
CA ASP A 1009 13.46 -1.44 -20.18
C ASP A 1009 13.13 -0.42 -21.28
N ASN A 1010 13.40 0.87 -21.06
CA ASN A 1010 13.13 1.92 -22.06
C ASN A 1010 13.97 1.70 -23.34
N ALA A 1011 13.30 1.55 -24.48
CA ALA A 1011 13.93 1.39 -25.78
C ALA A 1011 14.41 2.73 -26.38
N GLU A 1012 13.74 3.83 -26.04
CA GLU A 1012 13.99 5.16 -26.60
C GLU A 1012 15.20 5.85 -25.92
N PRO A 1013 15.97 6.68 -26.64
CA PRO A 1013 17.04 7.46 -26.05
C PRO A 1013 16.48 8.56 -25.12
N LEU A 1014 17.18 8.82 -24.01
CA LEU A 1014 16.90 10.00 -23.19
C LEU A 1014 17.15 11.29 -23.99
N ARG A 1015 16.36 12.33 -23.72
CA ARG A 1015 16.56 13.66 -24.31
C ARG A 1015 17.61 14.41 -23.51
N VAL A 1016 18.87 14.13 -23.82
CA VAL A 1016 20.05 14.74 -23.19
C VAL A 1016 20.05 16.26 -23.42
N THR A 1017 20.06 17.02 -22.33
CA THR A 1017 19.99 18.49 -22.29
C THR A 1017 21.34 19.14 -21.97
N LEU A 1018 22.41 18.35 -21.89
CA LEU A 1018 23.79 18.78 -21.63
C LEU A 1018 24.37 19.74 -22.70
N ALA A 1019 23.71 19.86 -23.86
CA ALA A 1019 24.05 20.85 -24.89
C ALA A 1019 23.62 22.27 -24.49
N GLY A 1020 24.27 22.83 -23.46
CA GLY A 1020 24.00 24.19 -22.98
C GLY A 1020 24.30 24.47 -21.51
N ALA A 1021 24.53 23.44 -20.69
CA ALA A 1021 24.93 23.63 -19.29
C ALA A 1021 26.43 23.97 -19.21
N PRO A 1022 26.83 25.15 -18.71
CA PRO A 1022 28.23 25.39 -18.39
C PRO A 1022 28.58 24.51 -17.18
N VAL A 1023 29.03 23.28 -17.43
CA VAL A 1023 29.69 22.50 -16.39
C VAL A 1023 30.98 23.24 -16.07
N GLN A 1024 30.98 24.05 -15.01
CA GLN A 1024 32.19 24.69 -14.51
C GLN A 1024 33.06 23.62 -13.87
N VAL A 1025 33.82 22.91 -14.71
CA VAL A 1025 34.95 22.10 -14.26
C VAL A 1025 35.99 23.07 -13.72
N GLN A 1026 36.13 23.18 -12.41
CA GLN A 1026 37.33 23.80 -11.85
C GLN A 1026 38.51 22.89 -12.14
N SER A 1027 39.31 23.29 -13.12
CA SER A 1027 40.70 22.89 -13.18
C SER A 1027 41.35 23.33 -11.87
N THR A 1028 41.76 22.40 -11.01
CA THR A 1028 42.58 22.68 -9.83
C THR A 1028 44.01 23.04 -10.26
N THR A 1029 44.17 24.12 -11.02
CA THR A 1029 45.43 24.84 -11.03
C THR A 1029 45.57 25.59 -9.71
N ALA A 1030 46.26 24.93 -8.78
CA ALA A 1030 47.04 25.53 -7.69
C ALA A 1030 46.34 26.61 -6.83
N VAL A 1031 45.54 26.17 -5.85
CA VAL A 1031 45.61 26.76 -4.51
C VAL A 1031 45.86 25.61 -3.54
N ASN A 1032 47.13 25.39 -3.21
CA ASN A 1032 47.55 24.45 -2.17
C ASN A 1032 47.05 24.97 -0.82
N GLY A 1033 46.06 24.29 -0.27
CA GLY A 1033 45.65 24.45 1.12
C GLY A 1033 44.52 23.48 1.44
N GLU A 1034 44.83 22.42 2.20
CA GLU A 1034 43.79 21.67 2.92
C GLU A 1034 43.02 22.65 3.80
N ARG A 1035 41.68 22.47 3.91
CA ARG A 1035 40.86 23.27 4.82
C ARG A 1035 41.28 22.95 6.25
N ALA A 1036 42.15 23.77 6.83
CA ALA A 1036 42.64 23.60 8.19
C ALA A 1036 41.63 24.06 9.24
N ALA A 1037 40.79 25.06 8.93
CA ALA A 1037 39.81 25.65 9.85
C ALA A 1037 38.38 25.16 9.59
N SER A 1038 37.66 24.85 10.66
CA SER A 1038 36.25 24.48 10.63
C SER A 1038 35.38 25.46 11.41
N LEU A 1039 34.25 25.82 10.81
CA LEU A 1039 33.17 26.49 11.52
C LEU A 1039 32.31 25.48 12.29
N GLY A 1040 32.32 24.19 11.95
CA GLY A 1040 31.35 23.23 12.49
C GLY A 1040 29.91 23.54 12.04
N SER A 1041 29.74 24.07 10.83
CA SER A 1041 28.44 24.36 10.22
C SER A 1041 28.09 23.26 9.21
N VAL A 1042 26.86 22.78 9.24
CA VAL A 1042 26.33 21.81 8.27
C VAL A 1042 25.41 22.56 7.30
N PRO A 1043 25.79 22.73 6.02
CA PRO A 1043 24.97 23.47 5.06
C PRO A 1043 23.71 22.72 4.65
N ASP A 1044 22.65 23.47 4.34
CA ASP A 1044 21.47 22.96 3.67
C ASP A 1044 21.59 23.16 2.15
N PHE A 1045 21.75 22.05 1.43
CA PHE A 1045 21.93 22.03 -0.02
C PHE A 1045 20.62 22.22 -0.81
N ALA A 1046 19.46 22.04 -0.18
CA ALA A 1046 18.15 22.24 -0.81
C ALA A 1046 17.72 23.72 -0.82
N PHE A 1047 18.42 24.60 -0.08
CA PHE A 1047 18.04 26.00 0.04
C PHE A 1047 18.31 26.80 -1.25
N ALA A 1048 17.24 27.32 -1.87
CA ALA A 1048 17.28 28.12 -3.10
C ALA A 1048 17.08 29.63 -2.83
N GLY A 1049 17.91 30.22 -1.97
CA GLY A 1049 17.85 31.66 -1.64
C GLY A 1049 19.22 32.31 -1.47
N PRO A 1050 19.30 33.65 -1.31
CA PRO A 1050 20.57 34.34 -1.07
C PRO A 1050 21.15 33.94 0.28
N GLY A 1051 22.43 33.54 0.30
CA GLY A 1051 23.12 33.06 1.49
C GLY A 1051 23.36 31.56 1.51
N VAL A 1052 23.89 31.06 2.63
CA VAL A 1052 24.01 29.61 2.90
C VAL A 1052 23.19 29.29 4.14
N ARG A 1053 22.05 28.60 3.97
CA ARG A 1053 21.25 28.09 5.09
C ARG A 1053 21.99 26.93 5.76
N LEU A 1054 21.94 26.86 7.08
CA LEU A 1054 22.48 25.75 7.85
C LEU A 1054 21.36 24.75 8.14
N SER A 1055 21.58 23.50 7.77
CA SER A 1055 20.71 22.38 8.17
C SER A 1055 20.99 21.97 9.62
N ASP A 1056 22.24 22.10 10.08
CA ASP A 1056 22.64 21.81 11.46
C ASP A 1056 23.99 22.48 11.82
N VAL A 1057 24.43 22.30 13.07
CA VAL A 1057 25.76 22.66 13.56
C VAL A 1057 26.39 21.48 14.31
N THR A 1058 27.68 21.27 14.13
CA THR A 1058 28.43 20.20 14.81
C THR A 1058 28.44 20.46 16.33
N PRO A 1059 28.00 19.51 17.17
CA PRO A 1059 28.05 19.66 18.63
C PRO A 1059 29.47 19.91 19.14
N GLY A 1060 29.64 20.91 20.00
CA GLY A 1060 30.94 21.38 20.51
C GLY A 1060 31.78 22.17 19.48
N GLY A 1061 31.27 22.32 18.25
CA GLY A 1061 31.92 23.04 17.16
C GLY A 1061 31.89 24.56 17.33
N ALA A 1062 32.72 25.25 16.55
CA ALA A 1062 32.83 26.72 16.58
C ALA A 1062 31.47 27.43 16.36
N ALA A 1063 30.62 26.92 15.49
CA ALA A 1063 29.30 27.46 15.15
C ALA A 1063 28.34 27.40 16.35
N GLU A 1064 28.23 26.24 17.00
CA GLU A 1064 27.37 26.06 18.17
C GLU A 1064 27.85 26.93 19.34
N LEU A 1065 29.16 26.97 19.59
CA LEU A 1065 29.75 27.80 20.65
C LEU A 1065 29.50 29.31 20.43
N ALA A 1066 29.39 29.74 19.18
CA ALA A 1066 29.03 31.11 18.83
C ALA A 1066 27.52 31.36 18.73
N GLY A 1067 26.69 30.34 18.98
CA GLY A 1067 25.24 30.44 19.03
C GLY A 1067 24.52 30.34 17.68
N LEU A 1068 25.18 29.84 16.64
CA LEU A 1068 24.52 29.44 15.40
C LEU A 1068 23.67 28.18 15.64
N ARG A 1069 22.59 28.05 14.88
CA ARG A 1069 21.63 26.94 14.98
C ARG A 1069 21.16 26.51 13.59
N ALA A 1070 20.56 25.34 13.51
CA ALA A 1070 19.79 24.91 12.34
C ALA A 1070 18.76 26.00 11.94
N GLY A 1071 18.63 26.26 10.64
CA GLY A 1071 17.75 27.28 10.07
C GLY A 1071 18.41 28.64 9.83
N ASP A 1072 19.57 28.93 10.42
CA ASP A 1072 20.29 30.18 10.19
C ASP A 1072 20.79 30.29 8.74
N VAL A 1073 20.65 31.47 8.13
CA VAL A 1073 21.16 31.75 6.79
C VAL A 1073 22.36 32.67 6.86
N LEU A 1074 23.54 32.17 6.52
CA LEU A 1074 24.78 32.95 6.45
C LEU A 1074 24.77 33.88 5.24
N LEU A 1075 24.88 35.19 5.49
CA LEU A 1075 24.83 36.24 4.47
C LEU A 1075 26.19 36.92 4.24
N ASN A 1076 27.02 37.05 5.28
CA ASN A 1076 28.39 37.57 5.15
C ASN A 1076 29.38 36.78 6.03
N TYR A 1077 30.64 36.74 5.59
CA TYR A 1077 31.77 36.21 6.31
C TYR A 1077 32.93 37.21 6.25
N ASN A 1078 33.35 37.79 7.38
CA ASN A 1078 34.33 38.88 7.48
C ASN A 1078 34.04 40.06 6.54
N GLY A 1079 32.76 40.45 6.44
CA GLY A 1079 32.32 41.55 5.56
C GLY A 1079 32.35 41.22 4.06
N GLN A 1080 32.64 39.97 3.68
CA GLN A 1080 32.46 39.47 2.32
C GLN A 1080 31.08 38.82 2.19
N PRO A 1081 30.28 39.15 1.16
CA PRO A 1081 28.98 38.53 0.94
C PRO A 1081 29.13 37.05 0.61
N VAL A 1082 28.37 36.22 1.30
CA VAL A 1082 28.22 34.80 1.05
C VAL A 1082 26.95 34.64 0.24
N ASN A 1083 27.09 34.45 -1.07
CA ASN A 1083 25.94 34.32 -1.98
C ASN A 1083 25.59 32.86 -2.27
N ASP A 1084 26.57 31.96 -2.11
CA ASP A 1084 26.46 30.53 -2.39
C ASP A 1084 27.47 29.72 -1.55
N LEU A 1085 27.28 28.40 -1.55
CA LEU A 1085 28.11 27.41 -0.88
C LEU A 1085 29.58 27.46 -1.33
N GLN A 1086 29.84 27.77 -2.59
CA GLN A 1086 31.19 27.82 -3.15
C GLN A 1086 31.98 28.99 -2.56
N THR A 1087 31.36 30.17 -2.49
CA THR A 1087 31.92 31.37 -1.89
C THR A 1087 32.23 31.12 -0.41
N TYR A 1088 31.28 30.51 0.30
CA TYR A 1088 31.47 30.14 1.70
C TYR A 1088 32.66 29.17 1.90
N SER A 1089 32.72 28.09 1.12
CA SER A 1089 33.78 27.10 1.18
C SER A 1089 35.16 27.71 0.90
N ASN A 1090 35.26 28.62 -0.07
CA ASN A 1090 36.50 29.34 -0.38
C ASN A 1090 36.95 30.29 0.74
N LEU A 1091 36.01 31.00 1.40
CA LEU A 1091 36.33 31.90 2.51
C LEU A 1091 36.83 31.14 3.74
N LEU A 1092 36.26 29.96 4.01
CA LEU A 1092 36.74 29.06 5.06
C LEU A 1092 38.14 28.51 4.79
N ARG A 1093 38.45 28.11 3.55
CA ARG A 1093 39.81 27.63 3.18
C ARG A 1093 40.89 28.70 3.35
N GLN A 1094 40.51 29.97 3.30
CA GLN A 1094 41.42 31.10 3.52
C GLN A 1094 41.64 31.41 5.00
N SER A 1095 40.90 30.75 5.91
CA SER A 1095 40.97 30.96 7.36
C SER A 1095 41.79 29.87 8.04
N ALA A 1096 42.39 30.17 9.20
CA ALA A 1096 43.18 29.26 10.02
C ALA A 1096 42.49 28.93 11.36
N PRO A 1097 42.76 27.76 11.96
CA PRO A 1097 42.32 27.45 13.32
C PRO A 1097 42.75 28.52 14.32
N GLY A 1098 41.82 29.00 15.14
CA GLY A 1098 42.06 30.09 16.08
C GLY A 1098 41.79 31.50 15.53
N ASP A 1099 41.42 31.65 14.26
CA ASP A 1099 40.93 32.92 13.73
C ASP A 1099 39.54 33.25 14.30
N THR A 1100 39.33 34.51 14.70
CA THR A 1100 37.98 35.04 15.00
C THR A 1100 37.40 35.66 13.74
N VAL A 1101 36.23 35.18 13.32
CA VAL A 1101 35.54 35.66 12.11
C VAL A 1101 34.18 36.26 12.46
N SER A 1102 33.84 37.37 11.81
CA SER A 1102 32.54 38.04 11.95
C SER A 1102 31.57 37.52 10.90
N LEU A 1103 30.43 37.00 11.32
CA LEU A 1103 29.38 36.46 10.46
C LEU A 1103 28.13 37.34 10.56
N ASP A 1104 27.54 37.70 9.42
CA ASP A 1104 26.16 38.20 9.40
C ASP A 1104 25.25 37.05 9.00
N ILE A 1105 24.25 36.75 9.83
CA ILE A 1105 23.26 35.71 9.58
C ILE A 1105 21.86 36.30 9.56
N ARG A 1106 20.94 35.61 8.90
CA ARG A 1106 19.50 35.81 9.04
C ARG A 1106 18.90 34.61 9.75
N ARG A 1107 18.24 34.87 10.87
CA ARG A 1107 17.43 33.92 11.62
C ARG A 1107 15.99 34.40 11.54
N ASP A 1108 15.13 33.59 10.95
CA ASP A 1108 13.76 33.99 10.57
C ASP A 1108 13.80 35.28 9.71
N GLU A 1109 13.22 36.38 10.20
CA GLU A 1109 13.20 37.70 9.57
C GLU A 1109 14.20 38.71 10.18
N GLN A 1110 15.07 38.27 11.10
CA GLN A 1110 16.01 39.14 11.81
C GLN A 1110 17.46 38.92 11.38
N SER A 1111 18.20 40.01 11.15
CA SER A 1111 19.65 39.95 10.90
C SER A 1111 20.43 40.04 12.20
N LEU A 1112 21.39 39.13 12.39
CA LEU A 1112 22.26 39.04 13.56
C LEU A 1112 23.73 39.04 13.11
N ALA A 1113 24.60 39.67 13.89
CA ALA A 1113 26.05 39.62 13.71
C ALA A 1113 26.67 38.79 14.84
N LEU A 1114 27.49 37.80 14.49
CA LEU A 1114 28.14 36.87 15.43
C LEU A 1114 29.66 36.89 15.21
N GLU A 1115 30.43 36.89 16.30
CA GLU A 1115 31.87 36.60 16.24
C GLU A 1115 32.11 35.14 16.59
N VAL A 1116 32.83 34.43 15.72
CA VAL A 1116 33.07 33.00 15.84
C VAL A 1116 34.56 32.71 15.87
N LEU A 1117 35.03 31.98 16.87
CA LEU A 1117 36.40 31.48 16.94
C LEU A 1117 36.49 30.13 16.23
N LEU A 1118 37.16 30.08 15.07
CA LEU A 1118 37.29 28.86 14.28
C LEU A 1118 38.14 27.80 14.99
N GLN A 1119 37.75 26.54 14.84
CA GLN A 1119 38.47 25.39 15.39
C GLN A 1119 39.30 24.70 14.29
N ALA A 1120 40.23 23.83 14.69
CA ALA A 1120 40.86 22.90 13.76
C ALA A 1120 39.80 21.97 13.18
N ARG A 1121 39.92 21.65 11.88
CA ARG A 1121 39.02 20.73 11.20
C ARG A 1121 39.16 19.32 11.73
#